data_AF-A0A3C0VXI1-F1
#
_entry.id   AF-A0A3C0VXI1-F1
#
_cell.length_a   1.000
_cell.length_b   1.000
_cell.length_c   1.000
_cell.angle_alpha   90.00
_cell.angle_beta   90.00
_cell.angle_gamma   90.00
#
_symmetry.space_group_name_H-M   'P 1'
#
loop_
_entity.id
_entity.type
_entity.pdbx_description
1 polymer ?
#
loop_
_entity_poly.entity_id
_entity_poly.type
_entity_poly.pdbx_seq_one_letter_code
_entity_poly.pdbx_strand_id
1 'polypeptide(L)'
;MGAEVFISYSSLDRDRVMPVVDSLRGNGISVWVDEGNIHAADLWSEQIVQAIADCHVMVVMLSQNSTDSHNVVKEVMLASEQKKALLPVYLESADIPAKLQYQLAGIQHLELYGQDKQIVLNDLANGLAKLGVRHDDHPCNLAPTTVKRHEKPISKTSYFAKSNSYANSAIAFLVVIVASLLGLLLFKSGKVNRSLDYSDRVYSQTKQGRVHLKISLPEDYPLVKPTEMPFGVVRRNLAISPNGKHVVYVCFFKGERYLCLRNLGDDSFKLLNESKGGLLPFFSPDSKWVGFATSDSIKKIELSSGLLKIICHANNPYSGATWSSNGEIYFGNSEGVNFCGVNENGGEPYLITDKIFRVFNPSSTPDGSGILFRASGVNVSRGPTSIFHIQLDSGNITRIGNGVTPEFLDEKNLITVEDSQLRLTEINLQALSSVGESKTLAKSKILTQSQRYGAQYSISDSGILVFLKGVYSPLYQLTILDTKTNEAKALVDKKEVFGQYSISPDSQRIAIEVVRDQISDIHILDRKRSRFNSFAKKRHNYTPKWSPDGEKIYYTSNRNDPTFFDLYVYDFQNGTEKKIDLEDGVMRVFNISDISEDGKRLLCFGSEIGSGLNELYVVDVFDGKKLKLTNNQITEWGGVLSKDEKWIAYTSEKDMEGSYAIYINSFPEMDRETRISAGGGEEPKWLPDGSGVYYRNGSKWMKVSLQLDQDMEIGEPELFFEGDYVNVWGPSHDIFADGRILLLKGEKWQNSNEIDVIINALDVEP
;
A
#
# COMPACT_ATOMS: atom_id res chain seq x y z
N MET A 1 -41.55 10.20 -22.17
CA MET A 1 -40.41 10.35 -23.11
C MET A 1 -39.26 10.87 -22.28
N GLY A 2 -38.13 10.14 -22.22
CA GLY A 2 -36.92 10.59 -21.54
C GLY A 2 -36.28 11.76 -22.29
N ALA A 3 -35.46 12.55 -21.61
CA ALA A 3 -34.79 13.67 -22.25
C ALA A 3 -33.76 13.20 -23.27
N GLU A 4 -33.65 13.90 -24.41
CA GLU A 4 -32.68 13.54 -25.45
C GLU A 4 -31.25 13.91 -25.05
N VAL A 5 -31.08 14.95 -24.22
CA VAL A 5 -29.78 15.47 -23.78
C VAL A 5 -29.69 15.49 -22.27
N PHE A 6 -28.59 14.94 -21.74
CA PHE A 6 -28.21 15.06 -20.33
C PHE A 6 -27.08 16.09 -20.20
N ILE A 7 -27.21 17.07 -19.31
CA ILE A 7 -26.13 18.05 -19.05
C ILE A 7 -25.49 17.77 -17.69
N SER A 8 -24.23 17.35 -17.73
CA SER A 8 -23.39 17.16 -16.54
C SER A 8 -22.56 18.41 -16.27
N TYR A 9 -22.66 18.94 -15.04
CA TYR A 9 -21.98 20.16 -14.62
C TYR A 9 -21.78 20.19 -13.10
N SER A 10 -20.87 21.06 -12.61
CA SER A 10 -20.75 21.29 -11.16
C SER A 10 -21.85 22.24 -10.69
N SER A 11 -22.46 21.98 -9.52
CA SER A 11 -23.47 22.87 -8.93
C SER A 11 -22.95 24.30 -8.72
N LEU A 12 -21.62 24.48 -8.57
CA LEU A 12 -20.96 25.78 -8.49
C LEU A 12 -20.99 26.57 -9.81
N ASP A 13 -21.21 25.92 -10.95
CA ASP A 13 -21.29 26.55 -12.27
C ASP A 13 -22.73 26.80 -12.74
N ARG A 14 -23.72 26.59 -11.87
CA ARG A 14 -25.15 26.67 -12.20
C ARG A 14 -25.55 27.94 -12.94
N ASP A 15 -25.12 29.10 -12.46
CA ASP A 15 -25.48 30.39 -13.06
C ASP A 15 -24.95 30.57 -14.49
N ARG A 16 -23.89 29.84 -14.85
CA ARG A 16 -23.31 29.84 -16.21
C ARG A 16 -23.99 28.81 -17.11
N VAL A 17 -24.45 27.69 -16.55
CA VAL A 17 -25.02 26.54 -17.28
C VAL A 17 -26.51 26.72 -17.55
N MET A 18 -27.30 27.25 -16.60
CA MET A 18 -28.75 27.39 -16.75
C MET A 18 -29.17 28.22 -17.98
N PRO A 19 -28.53 29.34 -18.33
CA PRO A 19 -28.84 30.05 -19.57
C PRO A 19 -28.61 29.23 -20.86
N VAL A 20 -27.70 28.25 -20.82
CA VAL A 20 -27.45 27.33 -21.95
C VAL A 20 -28.59 26.31 -22.01
N VAL A 21 -28.99 25.75 -20.87
CA VAL A 21 -30.15 24.84 -20.74
C VAL A 21 -31.41 25.51 -21.30
N ASP A 22 -31.70 26.74 -20.86
CA ASP A 22 -32.88 27.50 -21.30
C ASP A 22 -32.86 27.77 -22.80
N SER A 23 -31.69 28.06 -23.37
CA SER A 23 -31.54 28.25 -24.82
C SER A 23 -31.77 26.95 -25.60
N LEU A 24 -31.34 25.80 -25.08
CA LEU A 24 -31.57 24.50 -25.74
C LEU A 24 -33.04 24.10 -25.67
N ARG A 25 -33.66 24.24 -24.49
CA ARG A 25 -35.11 24.02 -24.29
C ARG A 25 -35.94 24.96 -25.18
N GLY A 26 -35.54 26.22 -25.31
CA GLY A 26 -36.18 27.21 -26.19
C GLY A 26 -36.09 26.88 -27.68
N ASN A 27 -35.13 26.07 -28.11
CA ASN A 27 -35.00 25.56 -29.49
C ASN A 27 -35.66 24.18 -29.68
N GLY A 28 -36.49 23.74 -28.73
CA GLY A 28 -37.23 22.48 -28.80
C GLY A 28 -36.44 21.23 -28.38
N ILE A 29 -35.21 21.36 -27.85
CA ILE A 29 -34.42 20.21 -27.40
C ILE A 29 -34.85 19.82 -25.97
N SER A 30 -35.19 18.55 -25.76
CA SER A 30 -35.48 18.03 -24.42
C SER A 30 -34.19 17.82 -23.62
N VAL A 31 -33.98 18.64 -22.58
CA VAL A 31 -32.77 18.63 -21.74
C VAL A 31 -33.09 18.22 -20.29
N TRP A 32 -32.38 17.20 -19.80
CA TRP A 32 -32.31 16.85 -18.39
C TRP A 32 -31.05 17.46 -17.77
N VAL A 33 -31.23 18.09 -16.61
CA VAL A 33 -30.16 18.68 -15.81
C VAL A 33 -30.56 18.58 -14.34
N ASP A 34 -29.59 18.37 -13.47
CA ASP A 34 -29.82 18.45 -12.04
C ASP A 34 -30.00 19.92 -11.61
N GLU A 35 -31.22 20.30 -11.19
CA GLU A 35 -31.57 21.65 -10.76
C GLU A 35 -31.45 21.87 -9.23
N GLY A 36 -30.84 20.94 -8.48
CA GLY A 36 -30.38 21.17 -7.10
C GLY A 36 -31.43 21.65 -6.08
N ASN A 37 -32.73 21.38 -6.27
CA ASN A 37 -33.80 21.70 -5.32
C ASN A 37 -34.40 20.42 -4.69
N ILE A 38 -33.77 19.96 -3.59
CA ILE A 38 -34.26 19.29 -2.36
C ILE A 38 -35.11 17.98 -2.44
N HIS A 39 -34.66 16.89 -1.76
CA HIS A 39 -35.24 16.30 -0.52
C HIS A 39 -34.42 15.10 0.02
N ALA A 40 -34.28 15.00 1.35
CA ALA A 40 -33.72 13.83 2.03
C ALA A 40 -34.72 12.66 1.95
N ALA A 41 -34.24 11.48 1.54
CA ALA A 41 -34.92 10.18 1.46
C ALA A 41 -35.40 9.66 0.08
N ASP A 42 -35.07 10.29 -1.04
CA ASP A 42 -35.24 9.67 -2.37
C ASP A 42 -33.89 9.20 -2.95
N LEU A 43 -33.88 7.99 -3.55
CA LEU A 43 -32.72 7.35 -4.19
C LEU A 43 -32.28 8.13 -5.46
N TRP A 44 -31.63 9.26 -5.25
CA TRP A 44 -31.10 10.20 -6.26
C TRP A 44 -30.25 9.51 -7.33
N SER A 45 -29.50 8.48 -6.92
CA SER A 45 -28.62 7.69 -7.77
C SER A 45 -29.39 7.00 -8.90
N GLU A 46 -30.59 6.46 -8.63
CA GLU A 46 -31.35 5.71 -9.64
C GLU A 46 -31.91 6.62 -10.72
N GLN A 47 -32.36 7.83 -10.37
CA GLN A 47 -32.89 8.80 -11.34
C GLN A 47 -31.80 9.35 -12.26
N ILE A 48 -30.60 9.63 -11.73
CA ILE A 48 -29.45 10.05 -12.56
C ILE A 48 -29.02 8.92 -13.49
N VAL A 49 -28.89 7.69 -12.96
CA VAL A 49 -28.52 6.52 -13.77
C VAL A 49 -29.54 6.28 -14.88
N GLN A 50 -30.83 6.40 -14.57
CA GLN A 50 -31.90 6.25 -15.56
C GLN A 50 -31.91 7.42 -16.57
N ALA A 51 -31.70 8.65 -16.13
CA ALA A 51 -31.62 9.81 -17.03
C ALA A 51 -30.43 9.71 -18.01
N ILE A 52 -29.28 9.22 -17.53
CA ILE A 52 -28.12 8.93 -18.39
C ILE A 52 -28.44 7.77 -19.34
N ALA A 53 -29.09 6.72 -18.86
CA ALA A 53 -29.51 5.58 -19.68
C ALA A 53 -30.52 5.97 -20.79
N ASP A 54 -31.39 6.94 -20.53
CA ASP A 54 -32.42 7.38 -21.48
C ASP A 54 -31.92 8.47 -22.44
N CYS A 55 -30.86 9.21 -22.10
CA CYS A 55 -30.31 10.25 -22.96
C CYS A 55 -29.62 9.68 -24.21
N HIS A 56 -29.61 10.46 -25.29
CA HIS A 56 -28.87 10.15 -26.51
C HIS A 56 -27.46 10.78 -26.47
N VAL A 57 -27.36 12.01 -25.96
CA VAL A 57 -26.10 12.76 -25.86
C VAL A 57 -25.93 13.29 -24.44
N MET A 58 -24.74 13.11 -23.89
CA MET A 58 -24.32 13.80 -22.67
C MET A 58 -23.44 15.00 -23.03
N VAL A 59 -23.88 16.19 -22.66
CA VAL A 59 -23.08 17.41 -22.72
C VAL A 59 -22.35 17.58 -21.40
N VAL A 60 -21.03 17.71 -21.45
CA VAL A 60 -20.19 17.86 -20.27
C VAL A 60 -19.70 19.30 -20.20
N MET A 61 -20.19 20.06 -19.23
CA MET A 61 -19.81 21.47 -19.04
C MET A 61 -18.49 21.52 -18.24
N LEU A 62 -17.38 21.76 -18.93
CA LEU A 62 -16.02 21.71 -18.36
C LEU A 62 -15.60 23.06 -17.78
N SER A 63 -15.22 23.03 -16.50
CA SER A 63 -14.62 24.12 -15.69
C SER A 63 -13.67 23.48 -14.69
N GLN A 64 -12.87 24.27 -13.95
CA GLN A 64 -12.06 23.72 -12.87
C GLN A 64 -12.92 23.01 -11.80
N ASN A 65 -14.11 23.56 -11.53
CA ASN A 65 -15.05 23.01 -10.54
C ASN A 65 -15.63 21.66 -10.98
N SER A 66 -15.93 21.49 -12.27
CA SER A 66 -16.53 20.25 -12.80
C SER A 66 -15.50 19.17 -13.04
N THR A 67 -14.25 19.53 -13.35
CA THR A 67 -13.14 18.56 -13.40
C THR A 67 -12.79 18.01 -12.03
N ASP A 68 -12.97 18.81 -10.96
CA ASP A 68 -12.70 18.37 -9.58
C ASP A 68 -13.91 17.69 -8.92
N SER A 69 -15.12 17.89 -9.45
CA SER A 69 -16.35 17.28 -8.95
C SER A 69 -16.38 15.76 -9.13
N HIS A 70 -16.59 15.03 -8.02
CA HIS A 70 -16.72 13.58 -8.03
C HIS A 70 -18.00 13.10 -8.75
N ASN A 71 -19.08 13.89 -8.71
CA ASN A 71 -20.35 13.56 -9.36
C ASN A 71 -20.24 13.65 -10.89
N VAL A 72 -19.68 14.74 -11.41
CA VAL A 72 -19.45 14.91 -12.86
C VAL A 72 -18.56 13.79 -13.39
N VAL A 73 -17.53 13.38 -12.64
CA VAL A 73 -16.67 12.27 -13.05
C VAL A 73 -17.43 10.95 -13.15
N LYS A 74 -18.26 10.64 -12.14
CA LYS A 74 -19.10 9.43 -12.14
C LYS A 74 -20.10 9.43 -13.29
N GLU A 75 -20.76 10.54 -13.54
CA GLU A 75 -21.73 10.68 -14.64
C GLU A 75 -21.07 10.48 -16.02
N VAL A 76 -19.91 11.10 -16.25
CA VAL A 76 -19.15 10.96 -17.50
C VAL A 76 -18.61 9.55 -17.69
N MET A 77 -18.12 8.91 -16.61
CA MET A 77 -17.69 7.51 -16.65
C MET A 77 -18.85 6.59 -16.99
N LEU A 78 -20.00 6.74 -16.31
CA LEU A 78 -21.18 5.93 -16.55
C LEU A 78 -21.72 6.10 -17.97
N ALA A 79 -21.79 7.34 -18.47
CA ALA A 79 -22.19 7.62 -19.84
C ALA A 79 -21.21 7.01 -20.86
N SER A 80 -19.90 7.07 -20.60
CA SER A 80 -18.88 6.44 -21.43
C SER A 80 -19.00 4.91 -21.46
N GLU A 81 -19.23 4.26 -20.31
CA GLU A 81 -19.44 2.81 -20.21
C GLU A 81 -20.70 2.36 -20.96
N GLN A 82 -21.76 3.17 -20.89
CA GLN A 82 -23.00 2.97 -21.64
C GLN A 82 -22.89 3.41 -23.12
N LYS A 83 -21.69 3.80 -23.59
CA LYS A 83 -21.41 4.21 -24.97
C LYS A 83 -22.27 5.39 -25.44
N LYS A 84 -22.62 6.31 -24.53
CA LYS A 84 -23.31 7.56 -24.85
C LYS A 84 -22.38 8.50 -25.60
N ALA A 85 -22.94 9.30 -26.52
CA ALA A 85 -22.18 10.33 -27.19
C ALA A 85 -21.84 11.45 -26.18
N LEU A 86 -20.55 11.74 -25.99
CA LEU A 86 -20.09 12.82 -25.13
C LEU A 86 -19.80 14.06 -25.96
N LEU A 87 -20.28 15.22 -25.52
CA LEU A 87 -19.99 16.51 -26.13
C LEU A 87 -19.40 17.47 -25.08
N PRO A 88 -18.07 17.66 -25.05
CA PRO A 88 -17.41 18.54 -24.10
C PRO A 88 -17.61 20.01 -24.48
N VAL A 89 -18.07 20.83 -23.53
CA VAL A 89 -18.25 22.29 -23.68
C VAL A 89 -17.50 22.99 -22.56
N TYR A 90 -16.42 23.67 -22.90
CA TYR A 90 -15.61 24.41 -21.94
C TYR A 90 -16.25 25.75 -21.59
N LEU A 91 -16.56 25.94 -20.31
CA LEU A 91 -16.98 27.20 -19.73
C LEU A 91 -15.80 28.16 -19.52
N GLU A 92 -14.61 27.61 -19.32
CA GLU A 92 -13.31 28.30 -19.15
C GLU A 92 -12.16 27.37 -19.55
N SER A 93 -10.94 27.89 -19.64
CA SER A 93 -9.76 27.05 -19.84
C SER A 93 -9.52 26.18 -18.59
N ALA A 94 -9.75 24.88 -18.71
CA ALA A 94 -9.56 23.90 -17.65
C ALA A 94 -8.74 22.70 -18.16
N ASP A 95 -7.84 22.18 -17.34
CA ASP A 95 -7.07 20.98 -17.67
C ASP A 95 -7.91 19.73 -17.40
N ILE A 96 -8.00 18.80 -18.37
CA ILE A 96 -8.71 17.54 -18.16
C ILE A 96 -7.84 16.65 -17.25
N PRO A 97 -8.32 16.26 -16.05
CA PRO A 97 -7.58 15.39 -15.16
C PRO A 97 -7.52 13.97 -15.74
N ALA A 98 -6.50 13.20 -15.37
CA ALA A 98 -6.28 11.83 -15.88
C ALA A 98 -7.54 10.94 -15.80
N LYS A 99 -8.37 11.12 -14.75
CA LYS A 99 -9.64 10.41 -14.52
C LYS A 99 -10.71 10.62 -15.60
N LEU A 100 -10.64 11.72 -16.37
CA LEU A 100 -11.56 12.03 -17.49
C LEU A 100 -10.88 12.02 -18.85
N GLN A 101 -9.54 11.86 -18.86
CA GLN A 101 -8.74 11.99 -20.06
C GLN A 101 -9.07 10.91 -21.08
N TYR A 102 -9.36 9.68 -20.66
CA TYR A 102 -9.71 8.60 -21.58
C TYR A 102 -11.08 8.82 -22.25
N GLN A 103 -12.07 9.22 -21.45
CA GLN A 103 -13.45 9.40 -21.89
C GLN A 103 -13.60 10.58 -22.86
N LEU A 104 -12.80 11.63 -22.67
CA LEU A 104 -12.86 12.85 -23.48
C LEU A 104 -11.75 12.91 -24.56
N ALA A 105 -10.82 11.95 -24.58
CA ALA A 105 -9.74 11.92 -25.56
C ALA A 105 -10.26 11.75 -26.99
N GLY A 106 -9.78 12.60 -27.89
CA GLY A 106 -10.11 12.52 -29.32
C GLY A 106 -11.50 13.04 -29.67
N ILE A 107 -12.26 13.56 -28.70
CA ILE A 107 -13.56 14.20 -28.93
C ILE A 107 -13.34 15.69 -29.22
N GLN A 108 -14.04 16.22 -30.22
CA GLN A 108 -14.02 17.65 -30.54
C GLN A 108 -14.85 18.42 -29.52
N HIS A 109 -14.30 19.50 -28.97
CA HIS A 109 -14.96 20.31 -27.93
C HIS A 109 -15.40 21.68 -28.46
N LEU A 110 -16.31 22.31 -27.71
CA LEU A 110 -16.72 23.70 -27.90
C LEU A 110 -16.18 24.56 -26.76
N GLU A 111 -15.84 25.82 -27.05
CA GLU A 111 -15.36 26.79 -26.05
C GLU A 111 -16.38 27.92 -25.94
N LEU A 112 -17.08 28.00 -24.81
CA LEU A 112 -18.07 29.04 -24.53
C LEU A 112 -17.42 30.35 -24.04
N TYR A 113 -16.13 30.31 -23.70
CA TYR A 113 -15.33 31.47 -23.32
C TYR A 113 -14.58 32.03 -24.54
N GLY A 114 -14.48 33.36 -24.65
CA GLY A 114 -13.68 34.02 -25.69
C GLY A 114 -14.33 34.12 -27.08
N GLN A 115 -15.59 33.69 -27.24
CA GLN A 115 -16.38 33.83 -28.48
C GLN A 115 -17.75 34.46 -28.22
N ASP A 116 -18.44 34.89 -29.28
CA ASP A 116 -19.82 35.36 -29.17
C ASP A 116 -20.73 34.21 -28.73
N LYS A 117 -21.38 34.38 -27.57
CA LYS A 117 -22.23 33.36 -26.93
C LYS A 117 -23.31 32.83 -27.88
N GLN A 118 -23.85 33.66 -28.76
CA GLN A 118 -24.90 33.24 -29.69
C GLN A 118 -24.38 32.29 -30.77
N ILE A 119 -23.12 32.47 -31.20
CA ILE A 119 -22.48 31.61 -32.20
C ILE A 119 -22.21 30.22 -31.59
N VAL A 120 -21.66 30.18 -30.37
CA VAL A 120 -21.36 28.90 -29.69
C VAL A 120 -22.63 28.12 -29.38
N LEU A 121 -23.72 28.80 -29.01
CA LEU A 121 -25.03 28.15 -28.80
C LEU A 121 -25.60 27.55 -30.09
N ASN A 122 -25.44 28.23 -31.22
CA ASN A 122 -25.83 27.69 -32.53
C ASN A 122 -24.95 26.49 -32.92
N ASP A 123 -23.64 26.54 -32.65
CA ASP A 123 -22.72 25.43 -32.91
C ASP A 123 -23.00 24.22 -32.00
N LEU A 124 -23.39 24.46 -30.76
CA LEU A 124 -23.86 23.43 -29.82
C LEU A 124 -25.13 22.76 -30.34
N ALA A 125 -26.13 23.53 -30.75
CA ALA A 125 -27.36 22.99 -31.34
C ALA A 125 -27.08 22.16 -32.62
N ASN A 126 -26.21 22.66 -33.50
CA ASN A 126 -25.77 21.93 -34.69
C ASN A 126 -25.00 20.64 -34.36
N GLY A 127 -24.16 20.66 -33.32
CA GLY A 127 -23.44 19.50 -32.80
C GLY A 127 -24.40 18.43 -32.28
N LEU A 128 -25.41 18.83 -31.51
CA LEU A 128 -26.47 17.95 -31.01
C LEU A 128 -27.30 17.35 -32.15
N ALA A 129 -27.66 18.16 -33.16
CA ALA A 129 -28.38 17.69 -34.34
C ALA A 129 -27.59 16.62 -35.14
N LYS A 130 -26.26 16.79 -35.29
CA LYS A 130 -25.39 15.78 -35.91
C LYS A 130 -25.31 14.48 -35.10
N LEU A 131 -25.49 14.56 -33.78
CA LEU A 131 -25.51 13.41 -32.88
C LEU A 131 -26.92 12.78 -32.74
N GLY A 132 -27.90 13.22 -33.54
CA GLY A 132 -29.21 12.59 -33.65
C GLY A 132 -30.31 13.18 -32.76
N VAL A 133 -30.06 14.32 -32.09
CA VAL A 133 -31.06 15.07 -31.31
C VAL A 133 -31.97 15.84 -32.28
N ARG A 134 -33.29 15.69 -32.19
CA ARG A 134 -34.23 16.26 -33.19
C ARG A 134 -34.59 17.70 -32.84
N HIS A 135 -34.51 18.59 -33.82
CA HIS A 135 -35.16 19.90 -33.78
C HIS A 135 -36.51 19.81 -34.50
N ASP A 136 -37.58 20.26 -33.87
CA ASP A 136 -38.85 20.44 -34.57
C ASP A 136 -38.72 21.59 -35.61
N ASP A 137 -38.85 21.22 -36.88
CA ASP A 137 -39.22 22.03 -38.05
C ASP A 137 -38.42 23.30 -38.42
N HIS A 138 -37.08 23.27 -38.47
CA HIS A 138 -36.32 24.26 -39.27
C HIS A 138 -35.18 23.64 -40.11
N PRO A 139 -35.10 23.92 -41.43
CA PRO A 139 -34.07 23.34 -42.29
C PRO A 139 -32.68 23.92 -41.97
N CYS A 140 -31.76 23.06 -41.52
CA CYS A 140 -30.35 23.40 -41.28
C CYS A 140 -29.64 23.84 -42.57
N ASN A 141 -29.48 25.16 -42.76
CA ASN A 141 -28.47 25.70 -43.66
C ASN A 141 -27.09 25.54 -43.00
N LEU A 142 -26.37 24.49 -43.40
CA LEU A 142 -25.01 24.20 -42.92
C LEU A 142 -24.01 25.19 -43.53
N ALA A 143 -23.66 26.23 -42.76
CA ALA A 143 -22.41 26.97 -42.98
C ALA A 143 -21.25 26.21 -42.28
N PRO A 144 -20.04 26.15 -42.87
CA PRO A 144 -18.90 25.43 -42.29
C PRO A 144 -18.39 26.13 -41.01
N THR A 145 -18.31 25.38 -39.91
CA THR A 145 -17.80 25.87 -38.62
C THR A 145 -16.27 26.03 -38.63
N THR A 146 -15.80 27.19 -38.16
CA THR A 146 -14.39 27.52 -37.91
C THR A 146 -13.95 27.01 -36.52
N VAL A 147 -13.78 25.70 -36.36
CA VAL A 147 -13.18 25.15 -35.13
C VAL A 147 -11.65 25.11 -35.30
N LYS A 148 -10.91 25.84 -34.45
CA LYS A 148 -9.44 25.88 -34.47
C LYS A 148 -8.84 24.58 -33.95
N ARG A 149 -7.79 24.11 -34.63
CA ARG A 149 -7.01 22.92 -34.26
C ARG A 149 -6.06 23.26 -33.09
N HIS A 150 -5.90 22.31 -32.18
CA HIS A 150 -5.08 22.36 -30.96
C HIS A 150 -3.67 22.97 -31.18
N GLU A 151 -3.41 24.16 -30.62
CA GLU A 151 -2.05 24.69 -30.41
C GLU A 151 -1.74 24.65 -28.90
N LYS A 152 -0.57 24.10 -28.54
CA LYS A 152 -0.12 24.01 -27.14
C LYS A 152 0.09 25.43 -26.56
N PRO A 153 -0.27 25.69 -25.30
CA PRO A 153 -0.06 27.00 -24.69
C PRO A 153 1.43 27.27 -24.49
N ILE A 154 1.91 28.41 -24.98
CA ILE A 154 3.24 28.95 -24.69
C ILE A 154 3.18 29.58 -23.29
N SER A 155 4.03 29.09 -22.37
CA SER A 155 4.12 29.63 -21.01
C SER A 155 4.77 31.02 -21.02
N LYS A 156 4.13 31.97 -20.33
CA LYS A 156 4.72 33.28 -20.02
C LYS A 156 5.72 33.11 -18.87
N THR A 157 7.01 33.04 -19.17
CA THR A 157 8.07 33.27 -18.19
C THR A 157 8.44 34.76 -18.14
N SER A 158 8.45 35.30 -16.93
CA SER A 158 8.86 36.66 -16.61
C SER A 158 10.37 36.86 -16.88
N TYR A 159 10.67 37.91 -17.63
CA TYR A 159 12.01 38.37 -17.93
C TYR A 159 12.65 39.07 -16.71
N PHE A 160 13.80 38.57 -16.25
CA PHE A 160 14.88 39.44 -15.78
C PHE A 160 15.91 39.54 -16.91
N ALA A 161 16.07 40.75 -17.43
CA ALA A 161 16.94 41.07 -18.55
C ALA A 161 18.43 41.06 -18.16
N LYS A 162 19.26 40.45 -19.00
CA LYS A 162 20.61 40.96 -19.31
C LYS A 162 21.05 40.51 -20.71
N SER A 163 21.50 41.50 -21.47
CA SER A 163 21.88 41.49 -22.88
C SER A 163 23.27 40.87 -23.13
N ASN A 164 23.43 40.08 -24.20
CA ASN A 164 24.09 40.49 -25.45
C ASN A 164 24.43 39.29 -26.36
N SER A 165 23.98 39.40 -27.61
CA SER A 165 24.71 39.12 -28.87
C SER A 165 25.82 38.08 -28.86
N TYR A 166 25.66 36.98 -29.60
CA TYR A 166 26.46 36.63 -30.80
C TYR A 166 25.78 35.45 -31.52
N ALA A 167 25.20 35.73 -32.69
CA ALA A 167 24.77 34.73 -33.65
C ALA A 167 25.77 34.70 -34.82
N ASN A 168 25.86 33.54 -35.47
CA ASN A 168 26.43 33.26 -36.79
C ASN A 168 27.90 32.82 -36.86
N SER A 169 28.17 31.55 -36.50
CA SER A 169 29.27 30.75 -37.09
C SER A 169 29.25 29.27 -36.65
N ALA A 170 28.17 28.52 -36.91
CA ALA A 170 28.16 27.07 -36.59
C ALA A 170 27.43 26.17 -37.61
N ILE A 171 26.86 26.71 -38.70
CA ILE A 171 26.03 25.93 -39.64
C ILE A 171 26.83 25.43 -40.86
N ALA A 172 28.08 25.87 -41.07
CA ALA A 172 28.91 25.42 -42.19
C ALA A 172 29.78 24.18 -41.89
N PHE A 173 29.91 23.75 -40.63
CA PHE A 173 30.82 22.65 -40.24
C PHE A 173 30.16 21.26 -40.21
N LEU A 174 28.83 21.19 -40.24
CA LEU A 174 28.08 19.93 -40.07
C LEU A 174 27.87 19.15 -41.39
N VAL A 175 28.09 19.76 -42.55
CA VAL A 175 27.89 19.12 -43.86
C VAL A 175 29.12 18.34 -44.34
N VAL A 176 30.32 18.65 -43.83
CA VAL A 176 31.57 17.98 -44.25
C VAL A 176 31.84 16.67 -43.47
N ILE A 177 31.29 16.53 -42.27
CA ILE A 177 31.49 15.34 -41.41
C ILE A 177 30.56 14.17 -41.81
N VAL A 178 29.39 14.47 -42.39
CA VAL A 178 28.45 13.43 -42.85
C VAL A 178 28.91 12.78 -44.15
N ALA A 179 29.65 13.49 -45.00
CA ALA A 179 30.18 12.94 -46.27
C ALA A 179 31.40 12.02 -46.07
N SER A 180 32.19 12.21 -45.01
CA SER A 180 33.38 11.38 -44.73
C SER A 180 33.04 10.07 -44.00
N LEU A 181 31.94 10.03 -43.24
CA LEU A 181 31.48 8.82 -42.55
C LEU A 181 30.75 7.82 -43.48
N LEU A 182 30.12 8.29 -44.57
CA LEU A 182 29.50 7.39 -45.56
C LEU A 182 30.50 6.74 -46.53
N GLY A 183 31.70 7.33 -46.73
CA GLY A 183 32.74 6.75 -47.58
C GLY A 183 33.49 5.56 -46.94
N LEU A 184 33.46 5.45 -45.62
CA LEU A 184 34.14 4.37 -44.86
C LEU A 184 33.29 3.11 -44.66
N LEU A 185 32.01 3.13 -45.06
CA LEU A 185 31.10 1.99 -44.95
C LEU A 185 30.97 1.15 -46.25
N LEU A 186 31.67 1.51 -47.33
CA LEU A 186 31.53 0.84 -48.64
C LEU A 186 32.78 0.10 -49.15
N PHE A 187 33.84 -0.07 -48.35
CA PHE A 187 34.99 -0.89 -48.73
C PHE A 187 35.44 -1.84 -47.61
N LYS A 188 34.83 -3.03 -47.56
CA LYS A 188 35.50 -4.29 -47.13
C LYS A 188 34.67 -5.50 -47.55
N SER A 189 34.82 -5.88 -48.82
CA SER A 189 34.38 -7.17 -49.36
C SER A 189 35.55 -8.16 -49.40
N GLY A 190 35.33 -9.38 -48.89
CA GLY A 190 35.96 -10.60 -49.41
C GLY A 190 36.86 -11.37 -48.45
N LYS A 191 36.34 -12.47 -47.87
CA LYS A 191 36.64 -13.84 -48.34
C LYS A 191 35.85 -14.89 -47.54
N VAL A 192 35.14 -15.72 -48.29
CA VAL A 192 34.53 -16.99 -47.88
C VAL A 192 35.64 -18.03 -47.73
N ASN A 193 35.61 -18.82 -46.66
CA ASN A 193 36.15 -20.18 -46.68
C ASN A 193 35.45 -21.10 -45.67
N ARG A 194 35.40 -22.38 -46.09
CA ARG A 194 34.56 -23.49 -45.65
C ARG A 194 34.67 -23.91 -44.18
N SER A 195 33.56 -24.49 -43.73
CA SER A 195 33.37 -25.48 -42.65
C SER A 195 34.59 -26.29 -42.24
N LEU A 196 34.81 -26.42 -40.92
CA LEU A 196 35.41 -27.59 -40.28
C LEU A 196 34.97 -27.68 -38.81
N ASP A 197 34.36 -28.82 -38.53
CA ASP A 197 34.16 -29.60 -37.31
C ASP A 197 34.19 -29.04 -35.88
N TYR A 198 33.25 -29.63 -35.14
CA TYR A 198 33.02 -29.67 -33.70
C TYR A 198 34.17 -30.41 -32.99
N SER A 199 34.79 -29.81 -31.98
CA SER A 199 35.27 -30.47 -30.75
C SER A 199 36.00 -29.49 -29.82
N ASP A 200 35.58 -29.52 -28.56
CA ASP A 200 36.34 -29.24 -27.35
C ASP A 200 37.27 -28.01 -27.35
N ARG A 201 36.68 -26.85 -27.00
CA ARG A 201 37.41 -25.83 -26.25
C ARG A 201 36.84 -25.73 -24.85
N VAL A 202 37.54 -26.40 -23.93
CA VAL A 202 37.60 -26.06 -22.51
C VAL A 202 37.85 -24.56 -22.41
N TYR A 203 36.81 -23.80 -22.07
CA TYR A 203 36.99 -22.46 -21.55
C TYR A 203 37.70 -22.60 -20.21
N SER A 204 39.00 -22.33 -20.22
CA SER A 204 39.72 -21.88 -19.03
C SER A 204 39.02 -20.62 -18.53
N GLN A 205 38.05 -20.80 -17.62
CA GLN A 205 37.60 -19.73 -16.76
C GLN A 205 38.82 -19.35 -15.91
N THR A 206 39.46 -18.25 -16.28
CA THR A 206 40.21 -17.47 -15.31
C THR A 206 39.20 -17.17 -14.20
N LYS A 207 39.35 -17.81 -13.03
CA LYS A 207 38.58 -17.47 -11.83
C LYS A 207 38.87 -16.01 -11.51
N GLN A 208 38.05 -15.11 -12.04
CA GLN A 208 38.05 -13.72 -11.63
C GLN A 208 37.65 -13.74 -10.16
N GLY A 209 38.56 -13.32 -9.28
CA GLY A 209 38.29 -13.26 -7.84
C GLY A 209 37.04 -12.45 -7.54
N ARG A 210 36.47 -12.66 -6.35
CA ARG A 210 35.31 -11.94 -5.85
C ARG A 210 35.53 -10.42 -5.95
N VAL A 211 34.62 -9.70 -6.60
CA VAL A 211 34.69 -8.24 -6.73
C VAL A 211 33.56 -7.60 -5.94
N HIS A 212 33.89 -6.65 -5.06
CA HIS A 212 32.92 -5.87 -4.30
C HIS A 212 32.91 -4.43 -4.82
N LEU A 213 31.75 -4.00 -5.33
CA LEU A 213 31.48 -2.66 -5.83
C LEU A 213 30.34 -2.00 -5.03
N LYS A 214 30.24 -0.68 -5.13
CA LYS A 214 29.16 0.11 -4.55
C LYS A 214 28.52 0.95 -5.65
N ILE A 215 27.20 0.91 -5.74
CA ILE A 215 26.41 1.76 -6.63
C ILE A 215 25.88 2.92 -5.80
N SER A 216 26.38 4.13 -6.06
CA SER A 216 25.81 5.35 -5.50
C SER A 216 24.47 5.66 -6.15
N LEU A 217 23.44 5.91 -5.34
CA LEU A 217 22.11 6.26 -5.84
C LEU A 217 22.05 7.76 -6.18
N PRO A 218 21.39 8.14 -7.29
CA PRO A 218 21.25 9.54 -7.69
C PRO A 218 20.35 10.31 -6.73
N GLU A 219 20.64 11.60 -6.52
CA GLU A 219 19.83 12.48 -5.67
C GLU A 219 18.39 12.66 -6.20
N ASP A 220 18.20 12.53 -7.51
CA ASP A 220 16.88 12.62 -8.15
C ASP A 220 16.00 11.39 -7.86
N TYR A 221 16.61 10.23 -7.61
CA TYR A 221 15.90 8.97 -7.35
C TYR A 221 16.44 8.30 -6.06
N PRO A 222 16.29 8.95 -4.90
CA PRO A 222 16.77 8.39 -3.64
C PRO A 222 15.97 7.13 -3.26
N LEU A 223 16.62 6.20 -2.55
CA LEU A 223 15.93 5.05 -1.96
C LEU A 223 14.82 5.54 -1.01
N VAL A 224 13.65 4.92 -1.10
CA VAL A 224 12.50 5.24 -0.26
C VAL A 224 12.79 5.01 1.24
N LYS A 225 12.26 5.89 2.10
CA LYS A 225 12.36 5.82 3.55
C LYS A 225 11.24 4.98 4.17
N PRO A 226 11.42 4.40 5.38
CA PRO A 226 10.34 3.75 6.12
C PRO A 226 9.10 4.63 6.25
N THR A 227 9.26 5.92 6.57
CA THR A 227 8.15 6.87 6.72
C THR A 227 7.40 7.16 5.43
N GLU A 228 8.04 6.89 4.28
CA GLU A 228 7.44 7.03 2.95
C GLU A 228 6.81 5.70 2.49
N MET A 229 6.86 4.64 3.31
CA MET A 229 6.20 3.35 3.04
C MET A 229 4.81 3.28 3.64
N PRO A 230 3.94 2.42 3.10
CA PRO A 230 2.70 2.04 3.78
C PRO A 230 3.00 1.61 5.22
N PHE A 231 2.27 2.19 6.17
CA PHE A 231 2.36 1.91 7.61
C PHE A 231 3.69 2.27 8.29
N GLY A 232 4.61 2.94 7.60
CA GLY A 232 5.92 3.30 8.18
C GLY A 232 6.93 2.15 8.22
N VAL A 233 6.70 1.06 7.47
CA VAL A 233 7.43 -0.22 7.57
C VAL A 233 8.25 -0.48 6.31
N VAL A 234 9.53 -0.82 6.44
CA VAL A 234 10.37 -1.17 5.27
C VAL A 234 10.06 -2.58 4.80
N ARG A 235 9.85 -2.68 3.49
CA ARG A 235 9.63 -3.91 2.73
C ARG A 235 10.81 -4.14 1.79
N ARG A 236 10.89 -5.25 1.07
CA ARG A 236 11.96 -5.45 0.08
C ARG A 236 11.92 -4.33 -0.96
N ASN A 237 13.04 -3.63 -1.09
CA ASN A 237 13.15 -2.43 -1.92
C ASN A 237 14.00 -2.64 -3.15
N LEU A 238 14.56 -3.83 -3.38
CA LEU A 238 15.42 -4.07 -4.52
C LEU A 238 15.34 -5.51 -5.00
N ALA A 239 15.62 -5.69 -6.29
CA ALA A 239 15.80 -6.98 -6.95
C ALA A 239 16.86 -6.86 -8.05
N ILE A 240 17.54 -7.97 -8.37
CA ILE A 240 18.40 -8.09 -9.56
C ILE A 240 17.76 -9.05 -10.55
N SER A 241 17.90 -8.76 -11.84
CA SER A 241 17.44 -9.64 -12.92
C SER A 241 18.22 -10.96 -12.92
N PRO A 242 17.60 -12.10 -13.25
CA PRO A 242 18.28 -13.40 -13.35
C PRO A 242 19.55 -13.38 -14.20
N ASN A 243 19.56 -12.63 -15.31
CA ASN A 243 20.73 -12.47 -16.18
C ASN A 243 21.84 -11.55 -15.62
N GLY A 244 21.65 -10.96 -14.43
CA GLY A 244 22.62 -10.10 -13.76
C GLY A 244 22.87 -8.73 -14.40
N LYS A 245 22.04 -8.25 -15.32
CA LYS A 245 22.27 -6.96 -16.03
C LYS A 245 21.53 -5.78 -15.42
N HIS A 246 20.43 -6.02 -14.73
CA HIS A 246 19.53 -4.98 -14.26
C HIS A 246 19.28 -5.10 -12.77
N VAL A 247 19.41 -3.98 -12.05
CA VAL A 247 18.94 -3.84 -10.67
C VAL A 247 17.74 -2.92 -10.71
N VAL A 248 16.65 -3.29 -10.02
CA VAL A 248 15.54 -2.38 -9.78
C VAL A 248 15.48 -2.10 -8.29
N TYR A 249 15.22 -0.84 -7.93
CA TYR A 249 14.95 -0.47 -6.56
C TYR A 249 13.77 0.51 -6.46
N VAL A 250 13.15 0.56 -5.28
CA VAL A 250 12.07 1.50 -4.96
C VAL A 250 12.67 2.85 -4.58
N CYS A 251 12.31 3.89 -5.32
CA CYS A 251 12.73 5.26 -5.10
C CYS A 251 11.55 6.17 -4.76
N PHE A 252 11.85 7.31 -4.14
CA PHE A 252 10.86 8.35 -3.86
C PHE A 252 11.08 9.54 -4.79
N PHE A 253 10.10 9.88 -5.61
CA PHE A 253 10.19 10.93 -6.61
C PHE A 253 8.89 11.73 -6.67
N LYS A 254 9.01 13.07 -6.59
CA LYS A 254 7.87 14.02 -6.62
C LYS A 254 6.73 13.67 -5.65
N GLY A 255 7.07 13.26 -4.43
CA GLY A 255 6.09 12.95 -3.38
C GLY A 255 5.49 11.55 -3.45
N GLU A 256 5.97 10.70 -4.36
CA GLU A 256 5.39 9.39 -4.65
C GLU A 256 6.47 8.31 -4.80
N ARG A 257 6.06 7.05 -4.63
CA ARG A 257 6.95 5.89 -4.80
C ARG A 257 6.98 5.45 -6.26
N TYR A 258 8.15 5.10 -6.76
CA TYR A 258 8.36 4.54 -8.09
C TYR A 258 9.47 3.49 -8.07
N LEU A 259 9.56 2.69 -9.12
CA LEU A 259 10.69 1.84 -9.40
C LEU A 259 11.72 2.57 -10.27
N CYS A 260 12.98 2.49 -9.87
CA CYS A 260 14.12 2.96 -10.66
C CYS A 260 14.94 1.76 -11.13
N LEU A 261 15.16 1.68 -12.44
CA LEU A 261 15.99 0.68 -13.10
C LEU A 261 17.42 1.17 -13.22
N ARG A 262 18.37 0.33 -12.84
CA ARG A 262 19.82 0.53 -12.92
C ARG A 262 20.42 -0.52 -13.86
N ASN A 263 21.02 -0.10 -14.97
CA ASN A 263 21.66 -1.00 -15.94
C ASN A 263 23.17 -1.17 -15.67
N LEU A 264 23.57 -2.30 -15.07
CA LEU A 264 24.92 -2.52 -14.59
C LEU A 264 26.01 -2.39 -15.68
N GLY A 265 25.68 -2.59 -16.95
CA GLY A 265 26.64 -2.52 -18.05
C GLY A 265 27.09 -1.12 -18.47
N ASP A 266 26.23 -0.09 -18.33
CA ASP A 266 26.48 1.27 -18.83
C ASP A 266 26.35 2.37 -17.77
N ASP A 267 26.20 1.98 -16.51
CA ASP A 267 26.01 2.87 -15.37
C ASP A 267 24.75 3.77 -15.38
N SER A 268 23.78 3.48 -16.26
CA SER A 268 22.58 4.32 -16.37
C SER A 268 21.50 4.00 -15.33
N PHE A 269 20.73 5.03 -14.99
CA PHE A 269 19.50 4.98 -14.20
C PHE A 269 18.31 5.44 -15.04
N LYS A 270 17.18 4.74 -14.93
CA LYS A 270 15.93 5.04 -15.63
C LYS A 270 14.75 4.89 -14.69
N LEU A 271 14.00 5.96 -14.47
CA LEU A 271 12.73 5.89 -13.76
C LEU A 271 11.70 5.11 -14.60
N LEU A 272 11.01 4.14 -13.99
CA LEU A 272 9.90 3.44 -14.62
C LEU A 272 8.61 4.24 -14.33
N ASN A 273 8.29 5.23 -15.17
CA ASN A 273 7.22 6.20 -14.90
C ASN A 273 5.84 5.57 -14.61
N GLU A 274 5.53 4.43 -15.23
CA GLU A 274 4.25 3.73 -15.04
C GLU A 274 4.18 2.92 -13.73
N SER A 275 5.25 2.92 -12.92
CA SER A 275 5.33 2.16 -11.66
C SER A 275 4.90 2.95 -10.42
N LYS A 276 4.08 3.98 -10.61
CA LYS A 276 3.59 4.83 -9.50
C LYS A 276 3.00 3.98 -8.37
N GLY A 277 3.45 4.24 -7.14
CA GLY A 277 3.03 3.54 -5.93
C GLY A 277 3.66 2.15 -5.75
N GLY A 278 4.52 1.72 -6.68
CA GLY A 278 5.05 0.35 -6.74
C GLY A 278 6.04 0.01 -5.64
N LEU A 279 5.95 -1.23 -5.14
CA LEU A 279 6.76 -1.83 -4.10
C LEU A 279 7.12 -3.28 -4.44
N LEU A 280 8.06 -3.86 -3.69
CA LEU A 280 8.40 -5.29 -3.77
C LEU A 280 8.73 -5.73 -5.21
N PRO A 281 9.73 -5.12 -5.88
CA PRO A 281 10.07 -5.50 -7.24
C PRO A 281 10.57 -6.95 -7.29
N PHE A 282 10.19 -7.67 -8.34
CA PHE A 282 10.68 -9.02 -8.67
C PHE A 282 10.77 -9.19 -10.18
N PHE A 283 11.71 -9.98 -10.70
CA PHE A 283 11.92 -10.13 -12.15
C PHE A 283 11.24 -11.38 -12.70
N SER A 284 10.86 -11.34 -13.99
CA SER A 284 10.55 -12.56 -14.73
C SER A 284 11.80 -13.44 -14.91
N PRO A 285 11.64 -14.77 -15.01
CA PRO A 285 12.76 -15.68 -15.27
C PRO A 285 13.57 -15.31 -16.53
N ASP A 286 12.91 -14.81 -17.57
CA ASP A 286 13.56 -14.38 -18.81
C ASP A 286 14.20 -12.98 -18.76
N SER A 287 14.17 -12.32 -17.59
CA SER A 287 14.72 -10.98 -17.34
C SER A 287 14.11 -9.84 -18.17
N LYS A 288 12.96 -10.03 -18.84
CA LYS A 288 12.32 -9.00 -19.67
C LYS A 288 11.30 -8.15 -18.93
N TRP A 289 10.74 -8.66 -17.84
CA TRP A 289 9.69 -8.02 -17.08
C TRP A 289 10.09 -7.81 -15.63
N VAL A 290 9.53 -6.76 -15.04
CA VAL A 290 9.57 -6.50 -13.60
C VAL A 290 8.15 -6.52 -13.08
N GLY A 291 7.84 -7.46 -12.20
CA GLY A 291 6.64 -7.48 -11.39
C GLY A 291 6.80 -6.60 -10.14
N PHE A 292 5.70 -6.04 -9.67
CA PHE A 292 5.64 -5.23 -8.45
C PHE A 292 4.22 -5.17 -7.88
N ALA A 293 4.12 -4.79 -6.61
CA ALA A 293 2.87 -4.65 -5.88
C ALA A 293 2.50 -3.18 -5.67
N THR A 294 1.22 -2.85 -5.83
CA THR A 294 0.60 -1.64 -5.27
C THR A 294 -0.34 -2.03 -4.14
N SER A 295 -1.11 -1.08 -3.58
CA SER A 295 -2.01 -1.37 -2.45
C SER A 295 -3.17 -2.28 -2.86
N ASP A 296 -3.52 -2.29 -4.15
CA ASP A 296 -4.74 -2.83 -4.73
C ASP A 296 -4.49 -3.89 -5.83
N SER A 297 -3.23 -4.15 -6.21
CA SER A 297 -2.94 -5.01 -7.35
C SER A 297 -1.50 -5.49 -7.44
N ILE A 298 -1.31 -6.57 -8.19
CA ILE A 298 -0.01 -7.01 -8.72
C ILE A 298 0.08 -6.56 -10.18
N LYS A 299 1.19 -5.92 -10.55
CA LYS A 299 1.42 -5.38 -11.89
C LYS A 299 2.77 -5.83 -12.43
N LYS A 300 2.96 -5.75 -13.75
CA LYS A 300 4.26 -5.91 -14.40
C LYS A 300 4.54 -4.84 -15.44
N ILE A 301 5.81 -4.50 -15.60
CA ILE A 301 6.31 -3.60 -16.65
C ILE A 301 7.35 -4.32 -17.50
N GLU A 302 7.22 -4.21 -18.83
CA GLU A 302 8.24 -4.67 -19.77
C GLU A 302 9.40 -3.67 -19.82
N LEU A 303 10.64 -4.13 -19.65
CA LEU A 303 11.81 -3.24 -19.55
C LEU A 303 12.13 -2.48 -20.85
N SER A 304 11.90 -3.11 -22.00
CA SER A 304 12.22 -2.58 -23.32
C SER A 304 11.24 -1.50 -23.77
N SER A 305 9.94 -1.80 -23.70
CA SER A 305 8.87 -0.92 -24.19
C SER A 305 8.32 0.02 -23.12
N GLY A 306 8.45 -0.34 -21.83
CA GLY A 306 7.78 0.34 -20.72
C GLY A 306 6.29 -0.04 -20.59
N LEU A 307 5.81 -1.05 -21.33
CA LEU A 307 4.42 -1.49 -21.29
C LEU A 307 4.04 -1.98 -19.88
N LEU A 308 3.06 -1.31 -19.27
CA LEU A 308 2.45 -1.70 -18.01
C LEU A 308 1.27 -2.65 -18.25
N LYS A 309 1.21 -3.72 -17.47
CA LYS A 309 0.05 -4.62 -17.40
C LYS A 309 -0.33 -4.89 -15.95
N ILE A 310 -1.61 -4.73 -15.64
CA ILE A 310 -2.19 -5.22 -14.38
C ILE A 310 -2.38 -6.73 -14.53
N ILE A 311 -1.86 -7.50 -13.57
CA ILE A 311 -1.96 -8.96 -13.56
C ILE A 311 -3.26 -9.37 -12.87
N CYS A 312 -3.49 -8.84 -11.67
CA CYS A 312 -4.71 -9.07 -10.90
C CYS A 312 -4.95 -7.97 -9.87
N HIS A 313 -6.19 -7.89 -9.40
CA HIS A 313 -6.53 -7.16 -8.19
C HIS A 313 -6.10 -7.97 -6.96
N ALA A 314 -5.60 -7.27 -5.94
CA ALA A 314 -5.11 -7.86 -4.70
C ALA A 314 -5.22 -6.83 -3.56
N ASN A 315 -5.67 -7.24 -2.38
CA ASN A 315 -5.82 -6.33 -1.24
C ASN A 315 -4.54 -6.36 -0.39
N ASN A 316 -3.81 -5.25 -0.30
CA ASN A 316 -2.59 -5.10 0.49
C ASN A 316 -1.60 -6.29 0.30
N PRO A 317 -1.15 -6.58 -0.93
CA PRO A 317 -0.29 -7.74 -1.25
C PRO A 317 1.18 -7.54 -0.84
N TYR A 318 1.40 -6.87 0.27
CA TYR A 318 2.72 -6.42 0.67
C TYR A 318 3.55 -7.45 1.46
N SER A 319 3.12 -8.71 1.49
CA SER A 319 3.87 -9.81 2.10
C SER A 319 4.87 -10.49 1.17
N GLY A 320 5.07 -9.94 -0.04
CA GLY A 320 6.05 -10.41 -1.01
C GLY A 320 5.40 -11.19 -2.16
N ALA A 321 6.13 -11.26 -3.27
CA ALA A 321 5.73 -11.96 -4.48
C ALA A 321 6.96 -12.58 -5.16
N THR A 322 6.74 -13.65 -5.93
CA THR A 322 7.77 -14.34 -6.71
C THR A 322 7.20 -14.79 -8.05
N TRP A 323 8.04 -14.74 -9.09
CA TRP A 323 7.72 -15.23 -10.42
C TRP A 323 8.33 -16.62 -10.59
N SER A 324 7.50 -17.61 -10.92
CA SER A 324 7.97 -18.97 -11.10
C SER A 324 8.26 -19.29 -12.57
N SER A 325 9.15 -20.25 -12.79
CA SER A 325 9.48 -20.76 -14.14
C SER A 325 8.32 -21.48 -14.82
N ASN A 326 7.26 -21.80 -14.07
CA ASN A 326 6.03 -22.41 -14.59
C ASN A 326 5.03 -21.41 -15.22
N GLY A 327 5.35 -20.10 -15.25
CA GLY A 327 4.47 -19.06 -15.82
C GLY A 327 3.45 -18.49 -14.85
N GLU A 328 3.56 -18.80 -13.55
CA GLU A 328 2.71 -18.27 -12.49
C GLU A 328 3.46 -17.27 -11.60
N ILE A 329 2.69 -16.41 -10.92
CA ILE A 329 3.15 -15.49 -9.89
C ILE A 329 2.48 -15.86 -8.57
N TYR A 330 3.29 -16.06 -7.53
CA TYR A 330 2.83 -16.42 -6.20
C TYR A 330 3.08 -15.27 -5.24
N PHE A 331 2.07 -14.91 -4.45
CA PHE A 331 2.12 -13.73 -3.60
C PHE A 331 1.28 -13.87 -2.34
N GLY A 332 1.66 -13.14 -1.29
CA GLY A 332 0.87 -13.03 -0.06
C GLY A 332 -0.12 -11.88 -0.13
N ASN A 333 -1.41 -12.19 -0.32
CA ASN A 333 -2.52 -11.24 -0.34
C ASN A 333 -3.05 -10.98 1.09
N SER A 334 -3.68 -9.84 1.33
CA SER A 334 -4.22 -9.41 2.64
C SER A 334 -3.17 -9.52 3.75
N GLU A 335 -2.03 -8.85 3.57
CA GLU A 335 -0.85 -8.99 4.44
C GLU A 335 -0.34 -10.43 4.59
N GLY A 336 -0.55 -11.25 3.57
CA GLY A 336 -0.13 -12.65 3.52
C GLY A 336 -1.10 -13.63 4.14
N VAL A 337 -2.27 -13.19 4.63
CA VAL A 337 -3.29 -14.10 5.17
C VAL A 337 -3.77 -15.09 4.12
N ASN A 338 -3.91 -14.63 2.88
CA ASN A 338 -4.24 -15.45 1.74
C ASN A 338 -2.99 -15.65 0.89
N PHE A 339 -2.51 -16.90 0.79
CA PHE A 339 -1.41 -17.22 -0.11
C PHE A 339 -1.96 -17.59 -1.49
N CYS A 340 -1.72 -16.73 -2.48
CA CYS A 340 -2.39 -16.81 -3.78
C CYS A 340 -1.40 -17.08 -4.92
N GLY A 341 -1.90 -17.75 -5.96
CA GLY A 341 -1.28 -17.86 -7.28
C GLY A 341 -2.11 -17.16 -8.35
N VAL A 342 -1.45 -16.68 -9.40
CA VAL A 342 -2.10 -16.11 -10.58
C VAL A 342 -1.22 -16.29 -11.81
N ASN A 343 -1.84 -16.53 -12.97
CA ASN A 343 -1.11 -16.64 -14.22
C ASN A 343 -0.40 -15.33 -14.55
N GLU A 344 0.83 -15.38 -15.06
CA GLU A 344 1.60 -14.18 -15.40
C GLU A 344 0.91 -13.29 -16.45
N ASN A 345 -0.04 -13.83 -17.22
CA ASN A 345 -0.84 -13.10 -18.19
C ASN A 345 -2.09 -12.47 -17.60
N GLY A 346 -2.32 -12.65 -16.30
CA GLY A 346 -3.43 -12.11 -15.54
C GLY A 346 -4.62 -13.07 -15.43
N GLY A 347 -5.56 -12.70 -14.57
CA GLY A 347 -6.74 -13.50 -14.22
C GLY A 347 -7.09 -13.35 -12.74
N GLU A 348 -8.11 -14.08 -12.31
CA GLU A 348 -8.50 -14.14 -10.91
C GLU A 348 -7.48 -14.94 -10.08
N PRO A 349 -6.95 -14.38 -8.98
CA PRO A 349 -6.08 -15.13 -8.07
C PRO A 349 -6.79 -16.32 -7.43
N TYR A 350 -6.08 -17.43 -7.26
CA TYR A 350 -6.59 -18.61 -6.56
C TYR A 350 -5.78 -18.91 -5.31
N LEU A 351 -6.42 -19.45 -4.27
CA LEU A 351 -5.78 -19.81 -3.01
C LEU A 351 -4.91 -21.06 -3.18
N ILE A 352 -3.65 -20.99 -2.77
CA ILE A 352 -2.71 -22.12 -2.79
C ILE A 352 -2.95 -23.04 -1.59
N THR A 353 -3.15 -22.47 -0.40
CA THR A 353 -3.44 -23.23 0.82
C THR A 353 -4.10 -22.35 1.88
N ASP A 354 -5.00 -22.93 2.66
CA ASP A 354 -5.63 -22.36 3.87
C ASP A 354 -4.90 -22.78 5.17
N LYS A 355 -4.02 -23.78 5.08
CA LYS A 355 -3.26 -24.37 6.18
C LYS A 355 -2.20 -23.44 6.75
N ILE A 356 -1.80 -22.40 6.03
CA ILE A 356 -0.84 -21.41 6.50
C ILE A 356 -1.58 -20.12 6.77
N PHE A 357 -1.57 -19.67 8.02
CA PHE A 357 -2.28 -18.45 8.38
C PHE A 357 -1.68 -17.21 7.73
N ARG A 358 -0.35 -17.14 7.62
CA ARG A 358 0.31 -15.98 7.02
C ARG A 358 1.62 -16.36 6.35
N VAL A 359 1.73 -16.01 5.08
CA VAL A 359 2.92 -16.22 4.25
C VAL A 359 3.71 -14.91 4.12
N PHE A 360 5.02 -14.99 4.29
CA PHE A 360 5.95 -13.89 4.06
C PHE A 360 7.09 -14.28 3.14
N ASN A 361 7.44 -13.37 2.22
CA ASN A 361 8.55 -13.46 1.27
C ASN A 361 8.57 -14.81 0.53
N PRO A 362 7.52 -15.12 -0.26
CA PRO A 362 7.53 -16.32 -1.09
C PRO A 362 8.68 -16.26 -2.10
N SER A 363 9.29 -17.42 -2.41
CA SER A 363 10.33 -17.59 -3.43
C SER A 363 10.12 -18.91 -4.15
N SER A 364 10.08 -18.89 -5.49
CA SER A 364 9.95 -20.12 -6.28
C SER A 364 11.18 -21.01 -6.16
N THR A 365 10.99 -22.32 -6.23
CA THR A 365 12.08 -23.25 -6.55
C THR A 365 12.51 -23.06 -8.01
N PRO A 366 13.78 -23.36 -8.37
CA PRO A 366 14.28 -23.17 -9.73
C PRO A 366 13.48 -23.95 -10.79
N ASP A 367 13.04 -25.16 -10.45
CA ASP A 367 12.23 -26.05 -11.30
C ASP A 367 10.74 -25.67 -11.35
N GLY A 368 10.30 -24.70 -10.54
CA GLY A 368 8.91 -24.26 -10.47
C GLY A 368 7.94 -25.27 -9.85
N SER A 369 8.44 -26.33 -9.21
CA SER A 369 7.62 -27.39 -8.60
C SER A 369 7.11 -27.03 -7.19
N GLY A 370 7.73 -26.04 -6.54
CA GLY A 370 7.40 -25.65 -5.17
C GLY A 370 7.73 -24.20 -4.84
N ILE A 371 7.24 -23.75 -3.68
CA ILE A 371 7.46 -22.39 -3.19
C ILE A 371 8.02 -22.44 -1.77
N LEU A 372 9.11 -21.71 -1.55
CA LEU A 372 9.61 -21.38 -0.22
C LEU A 372 8.88 -20.16 0.34
N PHE A 373 8.62 -20.17 1.63
CA PHE A 373 8.05 -19.02 2.31
C PHE A 373 8.36 -19.06 3.80
N ARG A 374 8.08 -17.96 4.49
CA ARG A 374 8.11 -17.89 5.95
C ARG A 374 6.71 -17.84 6.53
N ALA A 375 6.53 -18.61 7.60
CA ALA A 375 5.28 -18.69 8.35
C ALA A 375 5.58 -19.10 9.80
N SER A 376 4.62 -18.88 10.70
CA SER A 376 4.71 -19.36 12.09
C SER A 376 4.49 -20.88 12.21
N GLY A 377 3.93 -21.52 11.18
CA GLY A 377 3.68 -22.95 11.11
C GLY A 377 2.34 -23.30 10.47
N VAL A 378 2.11 -24.59 10.24
CA VAL A 378 0.83 -25.13 9.78
C VAL A 378 -0.22 -24.93 10.86
N ASN A 379 -1.31 -24.25 10.50
CA ASN A 379 -2.39 -23.81 11.35
C ASN A 379 -1.97 -22.90 12.53
N VAL A 380 -0.75 -22.39 12.56
CA VAL A 380 -0.27 -21.51 13.64
C VAL A 380 -0.62 -20.06 13.32
N SER A 381 -1.38 -19.41 14.21
CA SER A 381 -1.80 -18.02 14.05
C SER A 381 -0.70 -17.02 14.43
N ARG A 382 -0.06 -17.23 15.59
CA ARG A 382 1.05 -16.38 16.07
C ARG A 382 2.11 -17.23 16.75
N GLY A 383 3.36 -17.10 16.30
CA GLY A 383 4.51 -17.79 16.89
C GLY A 383 5.80 -17.54 16.12
N PRO A 384 6.92 -18.13 16.56
CA PRO A 384 8.19 -18.02 15.86
C PRO A 384 8.07 -18.47 14.41
N THR A 385 8.54 -17.64 13.49
CA THR A 385 8.54 -17.99 12.08
C THR A 385 9.72 -18.86 11.71
N SER A 386 9.47 -19.80 10.82
CA SER A 386 10.47 -20.66 10.18
C SER A 386 10.30 -20.62 8.67
N ILE A 387 11.23 -21.23 7.95
CA ILE A 387 11.16 -21.40 6.50
C ILE A 387 10.45 -22.72 6.21
N PHE A 388 9.44 -22.64 5.36
CA PHE A 388 8.65 -23.76 4.88
C PHE A 388 8.74 -23.84 3.35
N HIS A 389 8.57 -25.05 2.85
CA HIS A 389 8.40 -25.37 1.44
C HIS A 389 7.01 -25.96 1.25
N ILE A 390 6.28 -25.50 0.22
CA ILE A 390 5.06 -26.16 -0.26
C ILE A 390 5.31 -26.72 -1.65
N GLN A 391 5.03 -28.01 -1.82
CA GLN A 391 5.03 -28.66 -3.12
C GLN A 391 3.68 -28.41 -3.81
N LEU A 392 3.69 -27.86 -5.03
CA LEU A 392 2.48 -27.33 -5.67
C LEU A 392 1.51 -28.42 -6.15
N ASP A 393 2.02 -29.60 -6.51
CA ASP A 393 1.23 -30.73 -7.02
C ASP A 393 0.38 -31.41 -5.93
N SER A 394 0.92 -31.50 -4.72
CA SER A 394 0.39 -32.30 -3.61
C SER A 394 -0.11 -31.42 -2.46
N GLY A 395 0.30 -30.15 -2.42
CA GLY A 395 0.02 -29.24 -1.30
C GLY A 395 0.72 -29.65 0.00
N ASN A 396 1.75 -30.50 -0.07
CA ASN A 396 2.53 -30.93 1.08
C ASN A 396 3.41 -29.79 1.57
N ILE A 397 3.34 -29.50 2.87
CA ILE A 397 4.08 -28.41 3.52
C ILE A 397 5.11 -28.99 4.47
N THR A 398 6.38 -28.64 4.26
CA THR A 398 7.50 -29.14 5.04
C THR A 398 8.34 -27.99 5.58
N ARG A 399 8.70 -28.03 6.86
CA ARG A 399 9.65 -27.08 7.45
C ARG A 399 11.06 -27.44 7.01
N ILE A 400 11.79 -26.50 6.42
CA ILE A 400 13.15 -26.77 5.89
C ILE A 400 14.26 -26.07 6.69
N GLY A 401 13.95 -25.03 7.47
CA GLY A 401 14.99 -24.31 8.19
C GLY A 401 14.54 -23.06 8.94
N ASN A 402 15.52 -22.27 9.35
CA ASN A 402 15.39 -20.96 10.01
C ASN A 402 15.95 -19.85 9.12
N GLY A 403 15.81 -18.60 9.58
CA GLY A 403 16.32 -17.42 8.87
C GLY A 403 15.21 -16.65 8.17
N VAL A 404 15.60 -15.55 7.52
CA VAL A 404 14.68 -14.66 6.79
C VAL A 404 15.01 -14.62 5.30
N THR A 405 13.98 -14.35 4.49
CA THR A 405 14.08 -14.19 3.02
C THR A 405 14.74 -15.40 2.37
N PRO A 406 14.11 -16.59 2.39
CA PRO A 406 14.65 -17.75 1.67
C PRO A 406 14.72 -17.48 0.17
N GLU A 407 15.84 -17.83 -0.48
CA GLU A 407 15.98 -17.81 -1.93
C GLU A 407 16.86 -18.99 -2.37
N PHE A 408 16.42 -19.77 -3.36
CA PHE A 408 17.28 -20.77 -3.99
C PHE A 408 18.20 -20.08 -4.98
N LEU A 409 19.48 -20.40 -4.88
CA LEU A 409 20.47 -20.02 -5.87
C LEU A 409 20.52 -21.02 -7.03
N ASP A 410 20.42 -22.30 -6.68
CA ASP A 410 20.37 -23.43 -7.61
C ASP A 410 19.60 -24.59 -6.94
N GLU A 411 19.57 -25.76 -7.59
CA GLU A 411 18.84 -26.95 -7.10
C GLU A 411 19.35 -27.52 -5.77
N LYS A 412 20.47 -27.02 -5.23
CA LYS A 412 21.08 -27.54 -4.00
C LYS A 412 21.37 -26.46 -2.99
N ASN A 413 21.48 -25.19 -3.38
CA ASN A 413 21.96 -24.13 -2.52
C ASN A 413 20.82 -23.18 -2.12
N LEU A 414 20.48 -23.19 -0.83
CA LEU A 414 19.55 -22.26 -0.21
C LEU A 414 20.30 -21.10 0.43
N ILE A 415 19.87 -19.89 0.14
CA ILE A 415 20.33 -18.68 0.80
C ILE A 415 19.29 -18.23 1.82
N THR A 416 19.75 -17.92 3.02
CA THR A 416 18.94 -17.32 4.08
C THR A 416 19.73 -16.18 4.74
N VAL A 417 19.02 -15.30 5.45
CA VAL A 417 19.67 -14.34 6.35
C VAL A 417 19.41 -14.72 7.79
N GLU A 418 20.50 -14.95 8.53
CA GLU A 418 20.51 -15.30 9.95
C GLU A 418 21.46 -14.35 10.70
N ASP A 419 21.01 -13.75 11.80
CA ASP A 419 21.77 -12.74 12.56
C ASP A 419 22.30 -11.59 11.70
N SER A 420 21.47 -11.16 10.73
CA SER A 420 21.81 -10.18 9.69
C SER A 420 23.02 -10.60 8.81
N GLN A 421 23.37 -11.88 8.72
CA GLN A 421 24.39 -12.40 7.82
C GLN A 421 23.77 -13.31 6.76
N LEU A 422 24.26 -13.24 5.52
CA LEU A 422 23.90 -14.19 4.48
C LEU A 422 24.54 -15.54 4.74
N ARG A 423 23.70 -16.55 4.85
CA ARG A 423 24.06 -17.96 5.00
C ARG A 423 23.73 -18.70 3.71
N LEU A 424 24.62 -19.60 3.33
CA LEU A 424 24.46 -20.55 2.26
C LEU A 424 24.40 -21.94 2.87
N THR A 425 23.30 -22.65 2.64
CA THR A 425 23.05 -23.99 3.16
C THR A 425 22.76 -24.91 2.00
N GLU A 426 23.50 -26.02 1.91
CA GLU A 426 23.19 -27.06 0.94
C GLU A 426 21.94 -27.83 1.42
N ILE A 427 20.95 -28.03 0.54
CA ILE A 427 19.67 -28.68 0.80
C ILE A 427 19.50 -29.82 -0.20
N ASN A 428 19.07 -30.98 0.28
CA ASN A 428 18.54 -32.02 -0.56
C ASN A 428 17.06 -31.72 -0.83
N LEU A 429 16.71 -31.28 -2.03
CA LEU A 429 15.33 -30.93 -2.40
C LEU A 429 14.35 -32.10 -2.32
N GLN A 430 14.79 -33.34 -2.54
CA GLN A 430 13.93 -34.52 -2.44
C GLN A 430 13.62 -34.88 -0.99
N ALA A 431 14.61 -34.75 -0.11
CA ALA A 431 14.47 -35.03 1.32
C ALA A 431 14.03 -33.80 2.14
N LEU A 432 14.00 -32.62 1.52
CA LEU A 432 13.73 -31.31 2.13
C LEU A 432 14.53 -31.08 3.42
N SER A 433 15.81 -31.44 3.40
CA SER A 433 16.69 -31.40 4.57
C SER A 433 18.08 -30.84 4.24
N SER A 434 18.73 -30.24 5.24
CA SER A 434 20.07 -29.66 5.11
C SER A 434 21.15 -30.74 5.01
N VAL A 435 22.08 -30.54 4.08
CA VAL A 435 23.25 -31.38 3.82
C VAL A 435 24.48 -30.62 4.35
N GLY A 436 24.76 -30.73 5.64
CA GLY A 436 25.93 -30.12 6.28
C GLY A 436 25.68 -28.74 6.91
N GLU A 437 26.78 -28.06 7.27
CA GLU A 437 26.74 -26.78 7.99
C GLU A 437 26.56 -25.58 7.05
N SER A 438 25.80 -24.59 7.52
CA SER A 438 25.60 -23.31 6.83
C SER A 438 26.88 -22.46 6.80
N LYS A 439 27.27 -22.01 5.61
CA LYS A 439 28.46 -21.16 5.39
C LYS A 439 28.07 -19.69 5.27
N THR A 440 28.92 -18.78 5.75
CA THR A 440 28.70 -17.34 5.53
C THR A 440 29.09 -16.95 4.10
N LEU A 441 28.12 -16.52 3.30
CA LEU A 441 28.35 -16.13 1.90
C LEU A 441 29.07 -14.77 1.79
N ALA A 442 28.69 -13.82 2.64
CA ALA A 442 29.28 -12.48 2.68
C ALA A 442 29.54 -12.05 4.12
N LYS A 443 30.77 -11.61 4.42
CA LYS A 443 31.13 -10.97 5.71
C LYS A 443 30.60 -9.53 5.76
N SER A 444 29.32 -9.34 5.49
CA SER A 444 28.62 -8.06 5.55
C SER A 444 27.29 -8.25 6.27
N LYS A 445 26.87 -7.21 7.02
CA LYS A 445 25.58 -7.20 7.68
C LYS A 445 24.50 -6.72 6.72
N ILE A 446 23.53 -7.56 6.43
CA ILE A 446 22.42 -7.26 5.53
C ILE A 446 21.31 -6.59 6.31
N LEU A 447 20.88 -5.43 5.81
CA LEU A 447 19.79 -4.69 6.41
C LEU A 447 18.53 -5.57 6.44
N THR A 448 18.08 -5.88 7.66
CA THR A 448 16.95 -6.78 7.93
C THR A 448 15.99 -6.08 8.87
N GLN A 449 15.14 -5.19 8.34
CA GLN A 449 14.41 -4.22 9.16
C GLN A 449 13.34 -4.81 10.08
N SER A 450 12.89 -6.02 9.84
CA SER A 450 12.14 -6.77 10.84
C SER A 450 12.21 -8.24 10.49
N GLN A 451 12.06 -9.09 11.51
CA GLN A 451 11.93 -10.53 11.31
C GLN A 451 10.69 -10.90 10.47
N ARG A 452 9.81 -9.96 10.12
CA ARG A 452 8.59 -10.20 9.32
C ARG A 452 8.76 -9.80 7.84
N TYR A 453 9.38 -8.66 7.53
CA TYR A 453 9.32 -8.04 6.19
C TYR A 453 10.57 -8.26 5.31
N GLY A 454 11.45 -9.16 5.74
CA GLY A 454 12.57 -9.66 4.93
C GLY A 454 13.85 -8.82 5.02
N ALA A 455 14.88 -9.32 4.35
CA ALA A 455 16.21 -8.75 4.25
C ALA A 455 16.40 -8.10 2.88
N GLN A 456 17.18 -7.02 2.85
CA GLN A 456 17.40 -6.20 1.66
C GLN A 456 18.53 -6.78 0.80
N TYR A 457 18.30 -7.93 0.19
CA TYR A 457 19.23 -8.51 -0.80
C TYR A 457 18.47 -9.18 -1.95
N SER A 458 19.17 -9.47 -3.04
CA SER A 458 18.74 -10.32 -4.16
C SER A 458 19.98 -10.88 -4.86
N ILE A 459 19.88 -12.05 -5.48
CA ILE A 459 20.99 -12.68 -6.21
C ILE A 459 20.55 -13.04 -7.64
N SER A 460 21.46 -12.92 -8.61
CA SER A 460 21.23 -13.38 -9.99
C SER A 460 21.69 -14.82 -10.21
N ASP A 461 21.21 -15.47 -11.26
CA ASP A 461 21.65 -16.82 -11.69
C ASP A 461 23.16 -16.86 -12.00
N SER A 462 23.73 -15.71 -12.38
CA SER A 462 25.16 -15.54 -12.61
C SER A 462 25.97 -15.29 -11.33
N GLY A 463 25.36 -15.39 -10.14
CA GLY A 463 26.04 -15.22 -8.85
C GLY A 463 26.41 -13.77 -8.51
N ILE A 464 25.69 -12.78 -9.05
CA ILE A 464 25.82 -11.37 -8.64
C ILE A 464 24.85 -11.11 -7.49
N LEU A 465 25.41 -10.82 -6.32
CA LEU A 465 24.67 -10.48 -5.11
C LEU A 465 24.54 -8.97 -4.98
N VAL A 466 23.32 -8.46 -4.84
CA VAL A 466 23.04 -7.06 -4.52
C VAL A 466 22.38 -6.95 -3.16
N PHE A 467 22.76 -5.96 -2.35
CA PHE A 467 22.18 -5.79 -1.01
C PHE A 467 22.34 -4.38 -0.46
N LEU A 468 21.53 -4.07 0.57
CA LEU A 468 21.74 -2.90 1.43
C LEU A 468 22.42 -3.34 2.71
N LYS A 469 23.50 -2.65 3.08
CA LYS A 469 24.16 -2.86 4.37
C LYS A 469 23.35 -2.25 5.50
N GLY A 470 23.34 -2.95 6.63
CA GLY A 470 22.77 -2.44 7.86
C GLY A 470 22.60 -3.51 8.91
N VAL A 471 22.51 -3.08 10.16
CA VAL A 471 22.01 -3.91 11.27
C VAL A 471 20.76 -3.24 11.74
N TYR A 472 19.66 -3.98 11.74
CA TYR A 472 18.44 -3.51 12.38
C TYR A 472 18.44 -3.94 13.84
N SER A 473 18.25 -2.97 14.73
CA SER A 473 18.08 -3.18 16.16
C SER A 473 16.68 -2.69 16.54
N PRO A 474 15.68 -3.57 16.71
CA PRO A 474 14.31 -3.21 17.09
C PRO A 474 14.18 -2.73 18.54
N LEU A 475 15.22 -2.12 19.11
CA LEU A 475 15.18 -1.65 20.48
C LEU A 475 14.40 -0.33 20.53
N TYR A 476 13.23 -0.40 21.13
CA TYR A 476 12.33 0.74 21.30
C TYR A 476 12.49 1.33 22.71
N GLN A 477 12.34 2.64 22.79
CA GLN A 477 12.31 3.37 24.05
C GLN A 477 10.89 3.86 24.32
N LEU A 478 10.37 3.55 25.51
CA LEU A 478 9.14 4.14 26.01
C LEU A 478 9.34 5.64 26.20
N THR A 479 8.50 6.44 25.53
CA THR A 479 8.64 7.90 25.47
C THR A 479 7.31 8.54 25.84
N ILE A 480 7.34 9.55 26.72
CA ILE A 480 6.18 10.37 27.04
C ILE A 480 6.27 11.67 26.25
N LEU A 481 5.21 11.97 25.50
CA LEU A 481 4.98 13.25 24.86
C LEU A 481 4.10 14.13 25.75
N ASP A 482 4.59 15.34 26.03
CA ASP A 482 3.77 16.41 26.59
C ASP A 482 2.97 17.07 25.47
N THR A 483 1.65 16.97 25.54
CA THR A 483 0.72 17.44 24.50
C THR A 483 0.57 18.96 24.45
N LYS A 484 1.05 19.68 25.48
CA LYS A 484 0.99 21.16 25.52
C LYS A 484 2.26 21.79 24.97
N THR A 485 3.41 21.16 25.18
CA THR A 485 4.71 21.68 24.73
C THR A 485 5.25 20.99 23.49
N ASN A 486 4.68 19.84 23.10
CA ASN A 486 5.21 18.91 22.10
C ASN A 486 6.63 18.41 22.42
N GLU A 487 7.05 18.46 23.70
CA GLU A 487 8.31 17.88 24.15
C GLU A 487 8.16 16.39 24.45
N ALA A 488 9.09 15.58 23.94
CA ALA A 488 9.14 14.14 24.17
C ALA A 488 10.34 13.75 25.04
N LYS A 489 10.10 12.95 26.09
CA LYS A 489 11.15 12.49 27.02
C LYS A 489 11.04 10.99 27.27
N ALA A 490 12.17 10.33 27.41
CA ALA A 490 12.20 8.92 27.77
C ALA A 490 11.50 8.70 29.12
N LEU A 491 10.62 7.70 29.18
CA LEU A 491 10.02 7.25 30.44
C LEU A 491 11.03 6.46 31.27
N VAL A 492 11.80 5.60 30.61
CA VAL A 492 12.87 4.79 31.19
C VAL A 492 14.04 4.66 30.20
N ASP A 493 15.25 4.45 30.72
CA ASP A 493 16.44 4.23 29.88
C ASP A 493 16.44 2.85 29.20
N LYS A 494 15.70 1.89 29.77
CA LYS A 494 15.62 0.53 29.25
C LYS A 494 15.02 0.55 27.84
N LYS A 495 15.75 -0.02 26.88
CA LYS A 495 15.26 -0.30 25.53
C LYS A 495 15.08 -1.81 25.34
N GLU A 496 13.97 -2.20 24.75
CA GLU A 496 13.60 -3.58 24.43
C GLU A 496 12.71 -3.60 23.19
N VAL A 497 12.42 -4.78 22.66
CA VAL A 497 11.37 -4.93 21.63
C VAL A 497 10.02 -4.93 22.33
N PHE A 498 9.40 -3.76 22.41
CA PHE A 498 8.07 -3.60 22.99
C PHE A 498 6.96 -3.84 21.96
N GLY A 499 5.82 -4.40 22.41
CA GLY A 499 4.58 -4.55 21.64
C GLY A 499 3.47 -3.65 22.19
N GLN A 500 2.22 -4.11 22.13
CA GLN A 500 1.07 -3.40 22.71
C GLN A 500 1.23 -3.19 24.23
N TYR A 501 0.60 -2.14 24.75
CA TYR A 501 0.60 -1.82 26.16
C TYR A 501 -0.70 -1.15 26.61
N SER A 502 -0.92 -1.17 27.92
CA SER A 502 -2.02 -0.48 28.58
C SER A 502 -1.52 0.19 29.86
N ILE A 503 -1.86 1.46 30.02
CA ILE A 503 -1.58 2.24 31.23
C ILE A 503 -2.65 1.94 32.28
N SER A 504 -2.27 1.77 33.54
CA SER A 504 -3.23 1.61 34.63
C SER A 504 -3.98 2.92 34.91
N PRO A 505 -5.23 2.88 35.42
CA PRO A 505 -6.03 4.09 35.68
C PRO A 505 -5.34 5.13 36.58
N ASP A 506 -4.62 4.66 37.61
CA ASP A 506 -3.81 5.50 38.51
C ASP A 506 -2.51 6.06 37.87
N SER A 507 -2.28 5.71 36.60
CA SER A 507 -1.08 6.01 35.83
C SER A 507 0.22 5.53 36.49
N GLN A 508 0.23 4.64 37.48
CA GLN A 508 1.46 4.21 38.17
C GLN A 508 2.09 2.95 37.55
N ARG A 509 1.30 2.13 36.87
CA ARG A 509 1.73 0.87 36.27
C ARG A 509 1.44 0.87 34.78
N ILE A 510 2.28 0.17 34.03
CA ILE A 510 2.08 -0.05 32.60
C ILE A 510 2.23 -1.55 32.35
N ALA A 511 1.20 -2.18 31.81
CA ALA A 511 1.28 -3.55 31.33
C ALA A 511 1.73 -3.50 29.87
N ILE A 512 2.79 -4.21 29.52
CA ILE A 512 3.44 -4.07 28.22
C ILE A 512 3.93 -5.41 27.69
N GLU A 513 3.67 -5.67 26.41
CA GLU A 513 4.28 -6.79 25.71
C GLU A 513 5.79 -6.57 25.54
N VAL A 514 6.58 -7.56 25.94
CA VAL A 514 8.00 -7.66 25.62
C VAL A 514 8.18 -8.84 24.67
N VAL A 515 8.66 -8.56 23.46
CA VAL A 515 8.82 -9.55 22.39
C VAL A 515 10.23 -10.13 22.45
N ARG A 516 10.32 -11.46 22.58
CA ARG A 516 11.58 -12.21 22.54
C ARG A 516 11.40 -13.43 21.67
N ASP A 517 12.32 -13.66 20.73
CA ASP A 517 12.26 -14.78 19.79
C ASP A 517 10.90 -14.85 19.06
N GLN A 518 10.33 -13.68 18.74
CA GLN A 518 9.03 -13.50 18.07
C GLN A 518 7.80 -13.95 18.89
N ILE A 519 7.98 -14.22 20.18
CA ILE A 519 6.91 -14.49 21.14
C ILE A 519 6.81 -13.31 22.10
N SER A 520 5.59 -12.82 22.35
CA SER A 520 5.37 -11.81 23.39
C SER A 520 5.06 -12.44 24.73
N ASP A 521 5.47 -11.75 25.78
CA ASP A 521 4.92 -11.94 27.12
C ASP A 521 4.66 -10.59 27.76
N ILE A 522 3.76 -10.55 28.73
CA ILE A 522 3.39 -9.31 29.42
C ILE A 522 4.36 -9.06 30.58
N HIS A 523 4.83 -7.83 30.67
CA HIS A 523 5.60 -7.32 31.79
C HIS A 523 4.86 -6.14 32.41
N ILE A 524 5.01 -5.95 33.72
CA ILE A 524 4.48 -4.78 34.42
C ILE A 524 5.63 -3.84 34.76
N LEU A 525 5.59 -2.62 34.22
CA LEU A 525 6.47 -1.52 34.60
C LEU A 525 5.83 -0.73 35.75
N ASP A 526 6.48 -0.75 36.92
CA ASP A 526 6.21 0.17 38.03
C ASP A 526 6.96 1.49 37.75
N ARG A 527 6.22 2.56 37.47
CA ARG A 527 6.82 3.87 37.11
C ARG A 527 7.53 4.52 38.28
N LYS A 528 6.99 4.42 39.49
CA LYS A 528 7.58 5.04 40.69
C LYS A 528 8.95 4.44 41.01
N ARG A 529 9.11 3.13 40.77
CA ARG A 529 10.37 2.41 41.01
C ARG A 529 11.23 2.26 39.76
N SER A 530 10.71 2.59 38.58
CA SER A 530 11.34 2.35 37.28
C SER A 530 11.79 0.89 37.11
N ARG A 531 10.93 -0.07 37.51
CA ARG A 531 11.25 -1.51 37.50
C ARG A 531 10.23 -2.31 36.70
N PHE A 532 10.74 -3.24 35.89
CA PHE A 532 9.95 -4.25 35.18
C PHE A 532 9.85 -5.52 36.00
N ASN A 533 8.63 -6.03 36.18
CA ASN A 533 8.35 -7.35 36.74
C ASN A 533 7.71 -8.24 35.67
N SER A 534 8.01 -9.54 35.70
CA SER A 534 7.26 -10.52 34.88
C SER A 534 5.81 -10.58 35.38
N PHE A 535 4.83 -10.51 34.47
CA PHE A 535 3.42 -10.54 34.84
C PHE A 535 2.94 -11.95 35.21
N ALA A 536 3.23 -12.94 34.36
CA ALA A 536 2.75 -14.31 34.52
C ALA A 536 3.91 -15.32 34.58
N LYS A 537 3.62 -16.52 35.10
CA LYS A 537 4.56 -17.66 35.12
C LYS A 537 4.68 -18.36 33.76
N LYS A 538 3.67 -18.23 32.90
CA LYS A 538 3.58 -18.83 31.56
C LYS A 538 3.76 -17.74 30.51
N ARG A 539 4.44 -18.06 29.40
CA ARG A 539 4.67 -17.15 28.26
C ARG A 539 3.46 -17.16 27.30
N HIS A 540 3.57 -16.45 26.16
CA HIS A 540 2.54 -16.35 25.12
C HIS A 540 1.31 -15.56 25.57
N ASN A 541 1.54 -14.38 26.14
CA ASN A 541 0.48 -13.47 26.57
C ASN A 541 0.56 -12.17 25.80
N TYR A 542 -0.60 -11.69 25.36
CA TYR A 542 -0.72 -10.61 24.39
C TYR A 542 -1.86 -9.66 24.79
N THR A 543 -1.81 -8.46 24.24
CA THR A 543 -2.83 -7.40 24.33
C THR A 543 -3.33 -7.16 25.75
N PRO A 544 -2.45 -6.80 26.70
CA PRO A 544 -2.87 -6.51 28.06
C PRO A 544 -3.80 -5.29 28.10
N LYS A 545 -4.87 -5.37 28.87
CA LYS A 545 -5.77 -4.26 29.17
C LYS A 545 -6.10 -4.21 30.65
N TRP A 546 -5.80 -3.10 31.31
CA TRP A 546 -6.20 -2.88 32.70
C TRP A 546 -7.71 -2.72 32.81
N SER A 547 -8.28 -3.21 33.91
CA SER A 547 -9.62 -2.83 34.34
C SER A 547 -9.67 -1.37 34.81
N PRO A 548 -10.85 -0.69 34.73
CA PRO A 548 -11.03 0.68 35.20
C PRO A 548 -10.72 0.90 36.69
N ASP A 549 -10.87 -0.15 37.51
CA ASP A 549 -10.48 -0.14 38.93
C ASP A 549 -8.97 -0.35 39.16
N GLY A 550 -8.22 -0.77 38.13
CA GLY A 550 -6.79 -1.11 38.22
C GLY A 550 -6.48 -2.39 38.99
N GLU A 551 -7.48 -3.20 39.31
CA GLU A 551 -7.34 -4.42 40.12
C GLU A 551 -7.14 -5.68 39.27
N LYS A 552 -7.43 -5.61 37.98
CA LYS A 552 -7.36 -6.72 37.04
C LYS A 552 -6.64 -6.35 35.76
N ILE A 553 -6.09 -7.36 35.09
CA ILE A 553 -5.65 -7.28 33.69
C ILE A 553 -6.36 -8.36 32.90
N TYR A 554 -6.98 -7.95 31.80
CA TYR A 554 -7.46 -8.83 30.74
C TYR A 554 -6.39 -8.96 29.68
N TYR A 555 -6.21 -10.17 29.13
CA TYR A 555 -5.23 -10.42 28.08
C TYR A 555 -5.60 -11.67 27.29
N THR A 556 -5.05 -11.80 26.08
CA THR A 556 -5.23 -12.99 25.25
C THR A 556 -3.99 -13.87 25.28
N SER A 557 -4.17 -15.18 25.05
CA SER A 557 -3.08 -16.13 25.07
C SER A 557 -3.33 -17.30 24.14
N ASN A 558 -2.31 -17.71 23.39
CA ASN A 558 -2.32 -18.94 22.59
C ASN A 558 -1.44 -20.04 23.23
N ARG A 559 -1.32 -20.00 24.57
CA ARG A 559 -0.45 -20.90 25.34
C ARG A 559 -0.90 -22.37 25.32
N ASN A 560 -2.20 -22.63 25.10
CA ASN A 560 -2.76 -23.98 25.11
C ASN A 560 -2.76 -24.61 23.72
N ASP A 561 -3.03 -23.80 22.70
CA ASP A 561 -3.07 -24.21 21.31
C ASP A 561 -2.59 -23.03 20.44
N PRO A 562 -1.57 -23.22 19.58
CA PRO A 562 -1.03 -22.14 18.74
C PRO A 562 -1.97 -21.72 17.59
N THR A 563 -3.07 -22.45 17.34
CA THR A 563 -4.01 -22.20 16.26
C THR A 563 -5.08 -21.15 16.59
N PHE A 564 -5.39 -20.96 17.88
CA PHE A 564 -6.38 -19.99 18.36
C PHE A 564 -5.93 -19.28 19.65
N PHE A 565 -6.69 -18.26 20.04
CA PHE A 565 -6.43 -17.47 21.24
C PHE A 565 -7.56 -17.64 22.25
N ASP A 566 -7.17 -17.86 23.50
CA ASP A 566 -8.05 -17.86 24.66
C ASP A 566 -8.00 -16.48 25.35
N LEU A 567 -9.10 -16.09 26.00
CA LEU A 567 -9.21 -14.88 26.82
C LEU A 567 -8.98 -15.22 28.30
N TYR A 568 -8.21 -14.38 28.98
CA TYR A 568 -7.88 -14.54 30.40
C TYR A 568 -8.04 -13.24 31.18
N VAL A 569 -8.29 -13.40 32.48
CA VAL A 569 -8.24 -12.33 33.47
C VAL A 569 -7.32 -12.73 34.62
N TYR A 570 -6.47 -11.79 35.04
CA TYR A 570 -5.67 -11.90 36.25
C TYR A 570 -6.17 -10.89 37.28
N ASP A 571 -6.48 -11.36 38.48
CA ASP A 571 -6.93 -10.56 39.61
C ASP A 571 -5.77 -10.34 40.59
N PHE A 572 -5.35 -9.08 40.77
CA PHE A 572 -4.23 -8.74 41.65
C PHE A 572 -4.59 -8.78 43.14
N GLN A 573 -5.86 -8.62 43.50
CA GLN A 573 -6.28 -8.70 44.91
C GLN A 573 -6.23 -10.15 45.39
N ASN A 574 -6.75 -11.07 44.58
CA ASN A 574 -6.84 -12.49 44.92
C ASN A 574 -5.60 -13.29 44.48
N GLY A 575 -4.78 -12.73 43.60
CA GLY A 575 -3.61 -13.42 43.02
C GLY A 575 -3.99 -14.59 42.13
N THR A 576 -5.17 -14.55 41.51
CA THR A 576 -5.75 -15.64 40.73
C THR A 576 -5.80 -15.32 39.23
N GLU A 577 -5.57 -16.36 38.41
CA GLU A 577 -5.74 -16.32 36.96
C GLU A 577 -6.95 -17.17 36.60
N LYS A 578 -7.87 -16.64 35.77
CA LYS A 578 -9.04 -17.37 35.28
C LYS A 578 -9.16 -17.22 33.76
N LYS A 579 -9.50 -18.31 33.08
CA LYS A 579 -9.92 -18.29 31.66
C LYS A 579 -11.37 -17.79 31.56
N ILE A 580 -11.64 -16.90 30.62
CA ILE A 580 -13.00 -16.51 30.23
C ILE A 580 -13.34 -17.36 29.00
N ASP A 581 -14.31 -18.27 29.15
CA ASP A 581 -14.77 -19.12 28.06
C ASP A 581 -15.72 -18.31 27.16
N LEU A 582 -15.33 -18.11 25.91
CA LEU A 582 -16.10 -17.34 24.95
C LEU A 582 -17.24 -18.19 24.38
N GLU A 583 -18.44 -17.63 24.28
CA GLU A 583 -19.53 -18.23 23.50
C GLU A 583 -19.22 -18.17 21.98
N ASP A 584 -19.84 -19.07 21.21
CA ASP A 584 -19.81 -19.07 19.74
C ASP A 584 -18.41 -19.22 19.10
N GLY A 585 -17.65 -20.22 19.55
CA GLY A 585 -16.49 -20.76 18.81
C GLY A 585 -15.13 -20.11 19.10
N VAL A 586 -14.07 -20.73 18.56
CA VAL A 586 -12.68 -20.35 18.83
C VAL A 586 -12.19 -19.24 17.91
N MET A 587 -11.41 -18.32 18.47
CA MET A 587 -10.86 -17.16 17.75
C MET A 587 -9.46 -17.47 17.21
N ARG A 588 -9.29 -17.54 15.88
CA ARG A 588 -7.97 -17.74 15.26
C ARG A 588 -7.02 -16.59 15.58
N VAL A 589 -7.53 -15.36 15.59
CA VAL A 589 -6.86 -14.16 16.08
C VAL A 589 -7.80 -13.48 17.07
N PHE A 590 -7.28 -13.01 18.21
CA PHE A 590 -8.08 -12.26 19.15
C PHE A 590 -7.23 -11.26 19.95
N ASN A 591 -7.63 -10.00 19.92
CA ASN A 591 -6.95 -8.88 20.55
C ASN A 591 -7.95 -8.04 21.32
N ILE A 592 -7.54 -7.54 22.48
CA ILE A 592 -8.31 -6.57 23.25
C ILE A 592 -7.87 -5.15 22.84
N SER A 593 -8.82 -4.29 22.52
CA SER A 593 -8.58 -2.86 22.25
C SER A 593 -8.99 -1.98 23.41
N ASP A 594 -10.18 -2.22 23.95
CA ASP A 594 -10.76 -1.36 24.98
C ASP A 594 -11.64 -2.10 25.99
N ILE A 595 -12.02 -1.40 27.05
CA ILE A 595 -12.92 -1.89 28.09
C ILE A 595 -13.91 -0.79 28.47
N SER A 596 -15.14 -1.17 28.78
CA SER A 596 -16.14 -0.26 29.33
C SER A 596 -15.70 0.29 30.70
N GLU A 597 -16.19 1.48 31.04
CA GLU A 597 -15.93 2.20 32.30
C GLU A 597 -16.42 1.40 33.52
N ASP A 598 -17.48 0.59 33.34
CA ASP A 598 -17.97 -0.33 34.38
C ASP A 598 -17.17 -1.63 34.48
N GLY A 599 -16.21 -1.85 33.58
CA GLY A 599 -15.33 -3.02 33.54
C GLY A 599 -16.01 -4.32 33.08
N LYS A 600 -17.25 -4.26 32.57
CA LYS A 600 -18.05 -5.44 32.25
C LYS A 600 -17.94 -5.90 30.80
N ARG A 601 -17.55 -5.01 29.88
CA ARG A 601 -17.53 -5.27 28.44
C ARG A 601 -16.15 -4.97 27.87
N LEU A 602 -15.58 -5.94 27.14
CA LEU A 602 -14.33 -5.75 26.40
C LEU A 602 -14.64 -5.49 24.93
N LEU A 603 -14.04 -4.44 24.36
CA LEU A 603 -13.93 -4.29 22.91
C LEU A 603 -12.73 -5.09 22.43
N CYS A 604 -13.01 -6.02 21.52
CA CYS A 604 -12.02 -6.91 20.93
C CYS A 604 -12.08 -6.82 19.40
N PHE A 605 -10.99 -7.25 18.75
CA PHE A 605 -11.00 -7.52 17.31
C PHE A 605 -10.24 -8.80 17.00
N GLY A 606 -10.63 -9.44 15.91
CA GLY A 606 -10.01 -10.69 15.51
C GLY A 606 -10.80 -11.44 14.45
N SER A 607 -10.35 -12.63 14.12
CA SER A 607 -10.94 -13.47 13.08
C SER A 607 -11.25 -14.85 13.64
N GLU A 608 -12.44 -15.37 13.36
CA GLU A 608 -12.76 -16.79 13.58
C GLU A 608 -12.01 -17.70 12.61
N ILE A 609 -11.93 -18.99 12.94
CA ILE A 609 -11.36 -19.98 12.02
C ILE A 609 -12.20 -20.03 10.74
N GLY A 610 -11.56 -19.84 9.59
CA GLY A 610 -12.19 -19.88 8.26
C GLY A 610 -12.71 -18.53 7.72
N SER A 611 -12.85 -17.49 8.55
CA SER A 611 -13.30 -16.15 8.10
C SER A 611 -12.20 -15.36 7.37
N GLY A 612 -10.95 -15.45 7.84
CA GLY A 612 -9.79 -14.78 7.24
C GLY A 612 -9.66 -13.28 7.51
N LEU A 613 -10.74 -12.58 7.86
CA LEU A 613 -10.76 -11.13 8.09
C LEU A 613 -10.99 -10.78 9.55
N ASN A 614 -10.41 -9.67 10.02
CA ASN A 614 -10.66 -9.18 11.38
C ASN A 614 -11.97 -8.42 11.44
N GLU A 615 -12.72 -8.69 12.49
CA GLU A 615 -14.02 -8.09 12.80
C GLU A 615 -13.98 -7.55 14.23
N LEU A 616 -14.87 -6.62 14.54
CA LEU A 616 -15.03 -6.05 15.87
C LEU A 616 -16.02 -6.87 16.70
N TYR A 617 -15.72 -7.02 17.99
CA TYR A 617 -16.53 -7.77 18.94
C TYR A 617 -16.67 -7.02 20.27
N VAL A 618 -17.81 -7.22 20.94
CA VAL A 618 -17.99 -6.95 22.37
C VAL A 618 -18.03 -8.29 23.10
N VAL A 619 -17.28 -8.41 24.19
CA VAL A 619 -17.33 -9.58 25.09
C VAL A 619 -17.80 -9.16 26.48
N ASP A 620 -18.85 -9.79 27.00
CA ASP A 620 -19.20 -9.70 28.42
C ASP A 620 -18.22 -10.54 29.25
N VAL A 621 -17.61 -9.92 30.26
CA VAL A 621 -16.54 -10.57 31.05
C VAL A 621 -17.05 -11.58 32.07
N PHE A 622 -18.35 -11.61 32.39
CA PHE A 622 -18.91 -12.49 33.42
C PHE A 622 -19.31 -13.84 32.86
N ASP A 623 -20.08 -13.84 31.77
CA ASP A 623 -20.59 -15.05 31.13
C ASP A 623 -19.84 -15.41 29.84
N GLY A 624 -18.97 -14.52 29.33
CA GLY A 624 -18.19 -14.77 28.12
C GLY A 624 -18.99 -14.61 26.82
N LYS A 625 -20.20 -14.04 26.90
CA LYS A 625 -21.04 -13.79 25.73
C LYS A 625 -20.34 -12.83 24.77
N LYS A 626 -20.16 -13.28 23.53
CA LYS A 626 -19.46 -12.57 22.45
C LYS A 626 -20.48 -12.08 21.42
N LEU A 627 -20.57 -10.76 21.23
CA LEU A 627 -21.38 -10.14 20.19
C LEU A 627 -20.47 -9.60 19.08
N LYS A 628 -20.72 -10.02 17.84
CA LYS A 628 -20.07 -9.46 16.65
C LYS A 628 -20.69 -8.09 16.33
N LEU A 629 -19.89 -7.04 16.23
CA LEU A 629 -20.34 -5.66 15.93
C LEU A 629 -20.32 -5.34 14.44
N THR A 630 -19.34 -5.87 13.72
CA THR A 630 -19.17 -5.65 12.29
C THR A 630 -19.38 -6.95 11.54
N ASN A 631 -19.81 -6.89 10.29
CA ASN A 631 -19.95 -8.07 9.45
C ASN A 631 -19.68 -7.71 8.00
N ASN A 632 -18.48 -7.22 7.75
CA ASN A 632 -18.10 -6.69 6.47
C ASN A 632 -17.01 -7.59 5.87
N GLN A 633 -17.02 -7.78 4.54
CA GLN A 633 -15.97 -8.56 3.85
C GLN A 633 -14.65 -7.79 3.74
N ILE A 634 -14.27 -7.05 4.80
CA ILE A 634 -13.08 -6.21 4.92
C ILE A 634 -12.49 -6.32 6.33
N THR A 635 -11.26 -5.85 6.53
CA THR A 635 -10.60 -5.87 7.84
C THR A 635 -10.98 -4.63 8.67
N GLU A 636 -11.44 -4.86 9.90
CA GLU A 636 -11.74 -3.82 10.88
C GLU A 636 -11.09 -4.13 12.24
N TRP A 637 -10.49 -3.14 12.88
CA TRP A 637 -9.72 -3.36 14.11
C TRP A 637 -9.54 -2.10 14.97
N GLY A 638 -9.02 -2.30 16.20
CA GLY A 638 -8.58 -1.21 17.07
C GLY A 638 -9.71 -0.30 17.58
N GLY A 639 -10.88 -0.86 17.86
CA GLY A 639 -12.05 -0.10 18.34
C GLY A 639 -11.87 0.45 19.76
N VAL A 640 -12.29 1.71 19.99
CA VAL A 640 -12.25 2.40 21.29
C VAL A 640 -13.58 3.09 21.59
N LEU A 641 -14.02 3.04 22.85
CA LEU A 641 -15.29 3.64 23.28
C LEU A 641 -15.13 5.12 23.62
N SER A 642 -16.17 5.90 23.31
CA SER A 642 -16.34 7.23 23.91
C SER A 642 -16.57 7.10 25.42
N LYS A 643 -16.28 8.17 26.15
CA LYS A 643 -16.43 8.21 27.62
C LYS A 643 -17.86 7.94 28.10
N ASP A 644 -18.86 8.33 27.31
CA ASP A 644 -20.27 8.07 27.58
C ASP A 644 -20.77 6.73 27.01
N GLU A 645 -19.88 5.97 26.36
CA GLU A 645 -20.12 4.67 25.72
C GLU A 645 -21.27 4.66 24.72
N LYS A 646 -21.55 5.81 24.09
CA LYS A 646 -22.55 5.90 23.01
C LYS A 646 -21.93 5.80 21.62
N TRP A 647 -20.61 5.93 21.53
CA TRP A 647 -19.88 5.92 20.28
C TRP A 647 -18.66 5.01 20.36
N ILE A 648 -18.33 4.41 19.22
CA ILE A 648 -17.08 3.69 19.00
C ILE A 648 -16.31 4.39 17.89
N ALA A 649 -15.00 4.54 18.06
CA ALA A 649 -14.08 4.90 16.97
C ALA A 649 -13.23 3.68 16.62
N TYR A 650 -13.03 3.38 15.33
CA TYR A 650 -12.28 2.19 14.89
C TYR A 650 -11.57 2.41 13.57
N THR A 651 -10.63 1.50 13.29
CA THR A 651 -9.87 1.45 12.04
C THR A 651 -10.56 0.50 11.06
N SER A 652 -10.79 0.93 9.82
CA SER A 652 -11.46 0.13 8.79
C SER A 652 -10.83 0.32 7.42
N GLU A 653 -10.77 -0.75 6.62
CA GLU A 653 -10.41 -0.70 5.20
C GLU A 653 -11.54 -0.16 4.31
N LYS A 654 -12.71 0.14 4.90
CA LYS A 654 -13.87 0.67 4.18
C LYS A 654 -13.47 1.93 3.42
N ASP A 655 -13.78 1.98 2.13
CA ASP A 655 -13.49 3.08 1.22
C ASP A 655 -11.98 3.42 1.03
N MET A 656 -11.07 2.52 1.42
CA MET A 656 -9.61 2.69 1.27
C MET A 656 -8.97 1.37 0.82
N GLU A 657 -8.98 1.09 -0.49
CA GLU A 657 -8.36 -0.13 -1.03
C GLU A 657 -6.87 -0.23 -0.68
N GLY A 658 -6.53 -1.26 0.11
CA GLY A 658 -5.18 -1.54 0.59
C GLY A 658 -4.60 -0.51 1.57
N SER A 659 -5.46 0.25 2.25
CA SER A 659 -5.11 1.12 3.37
C SER A 659 -6.24 1.14 4.40
N TYR A 660 -6.12 1.97 5.44
CA TYR A 660 -7.15 2.10 6.48
C TYR A 660 -7.56 3.57 6.63
N ALA A 661 -8.78 3.79 7.10
CA ALA A 661 -9.30 5.07 7.56
C ALA A 661 -9.93 4.91 8.95
N ILE A 662 -10.22 6.05 9.58
CA ILE A 662 -10.88 6.09 10.88
C ILE A 662 -12.36 6.39 10.71
N TYR A 663 -13.17 5.57 11.37
CA TYR A 663 -14.61 5.69 11.41
C TYR A 663 -15.08 5.86 12.85
N ILE A 664 -16.20 6.57 13.02
CA ILE A 664 -17.00 6.55 14.22
C ILE A 664 -18.35 5.91 13.93
N ASN A 665 -18.96 5.27 14.92
CA ASN A 665 -20.31 4.70 14.81
C ASN A 665 -21.03 4.74 16.16
N SER A 666 -22.36 4.72 16.14
CA SER A 666 -23.18 4.54 17.35
C SER A 666 -22.85 3.19 18.00
N PHE A 667 -22.90 3.15 19.33
CA PHE A 667 -22.63 1.94 20.09
C PHE A 667 -23.75 1.69 21.10
N PRO A 668 -24.25 0.43 21.23
CA PRO A 668 -23.82 -0.78 20.53
C PRO A 668 -24.49 -1.04 19.17
N GLU A 669 -25.41 -0.19 18.73
CA GLU A 669 -26.28 -0.44 17.56
C GLU A 669 -25.53 -0.47 16.21
N MET A 670 -24.39 0.24 16.11
CA MET A 670 -23.55 0.31 14.91
C MET A 670 -24.28 0.82 13.65
N ASP A 671 -25.28 1.70 13.81
CA ASP A 671 -26.18 2.17 12.74
C ASP A 671 -25.96 3.63 12.28
N ARG A 672 -25.00 4.36 12.87
CA ARG A 672 -24.67 5.77 12.53
C ARG A 672 -23.18 5.92 12.21
N GLU A 673 -22.71 5.17 11.21
CA GLU A 673 -21.31 5.19 10.81
C GLU A 673 -20.93 6.46 10.05
N THR A 674 -19.76 7.04 10.34
CA THR A 674 -19.18 8.14 9.56
C THR A 674 -17.66 8.12 9.59
N ARG A 675 -17.03 8.37 8.43
CA ARG A 675 -15.59 8.53 8.31
C ARG A 675 -15.14 9.87 8.88
N ILE A 676 -14.12 9.87 9.74
CA ILE A 676 -13.57 11.08 10.38
C ILE A 676 -12.14 11.40 9.94
N SER A 677 -11.51 10.56 9.13
CA SER A 677 -10.20 10.86 8.53
C SER A 677 -10.33 11.34 7.07
N ALA A 678 -9.62 12.41 6.71
CA ALA A 678 -9.59 12.93 5.33
C ALA A 678 -8.69 12.09 4.39
N GLY A 679 -7.91 11.15 4.96
CA GLY A 679 -7.03 10.24 4.24
C GLY A 679 -6.83 8.94 5.03
N GLY A 680 -5.63 8.38 4.96
CA GLY A 680 -5.27 7.20 5.76
C GLY A 680 -5.32 7.46 7.27
N GLY A 681 -5.54 6.42 8.06
CA GLY A 681 -5.53 6.50 9.51
C GLY A 681 -5.68 5.14 10.20
N GLU A 682 -5.02 4.99 11.35
CA GLU A 682 -5.06 3.80 12.19
C GLU A 682 -5.04 4.20 13.68
N GLU A 683 -5.45 3.27 14.55
CA GLU A 683 -5.35 3.38 16.01
C GLU A 683 -6.05 4.61 16.60
N PRO A 684 -7.37 4.74 16.48
CA PRO A 684 -8.06 5.86 17.09
C PRO A 684 -7.99 5.82 18.62
N LYS A 685 -7.92 6.98 19.26
CA LYS A 685 -8.05 7.19 20.70
C LYS A 685 -8.85 8.45 20.97
N TRP A 686 -9.88 8.36 21.80
CA TRP A 686 -10.65 9.52 22.22
C TRP A 686 -9.80 10.49 23.06
N LEU A 687 -10.06 11.78 22.90
CA LEU A 687 -9.55 12.80 23.81
C LEU A 687 -10.13 12.57 25.21
N PRO A 688 -9.38 12.84 26.29
CA PRO A 688 -9.88 12.67 27.66
C PRO A 688 -11.16 13.47 27.98
N ASP A 689 -11.38 14.57 27.28
CA ASP A 689 -12.57 15.43 27.39
C ASP A 689 -13.73 15.03 26.46
N GLY A 690 -13.52 14.03 25.57
CA GLY A 690 -14.52 13.57 24.60
C GLY A 690 -14.71 14.49 23.39
N SER A 691 -13.95 15.60 23.29
CA SER A 691 -14.14 16.61 22.24
C SER A 691 -13.62 16.21 20.85
N GLY A 692 -13.15 14.98 20.69
CA GLY A 692 -12.49 14.53 19.47
C GLY A 692 -11.72 13.22 19.60
N VAL A 693 -11.03 12.86 18.53
CA VAL A 693 -10.25 11.62 18.39
C VAL A 693 -8.85 11.95 17.87
N TYR A 694 -7.83 11.36 18.51
CA TYR A 694 -6.49 11.22 17.93
C TYR A 694 -6.43 9.97 17.08
N TYR A 695 -5.67 10.03 15.99
CA TYR A 695 -5.31 8.84 15.21
C TYR A 695 -3.94 8.99 14.56
N ARG A 696 -3.32 7.88 14.20
CA ARG A 696 -2.02 7.86 13.52
C ARG A 696 -2.20 7.72 12.01
N ASN A 697 -1.38 8.41 11.23
CA ASN A 697 -1.26 8.22 9.78
C ASN A 697 0.23 8.25 9.42
N GLY A 698 0.87 7.08 9.31
CA GLY A 698 2.32 6.99 9.17
C GLY A 698 3.02 7.62 10.37
N SER A 699 4.00 8.51 10.17
CA SER A 699 4.71 9.24 11.24
C SER A 699 3.92 10.37 11.90
N LYS A 700 2.70 10.66 11.40
CA LYS A 700 1.89 11.80 11.82
C LYS A 700 0.79 11.36 12.76
N TRP A 701 0.58 12.12 13.83
CA TRP A 701 -0.60 12.02 14.67
C TRP A 701 -1.54 13.15 14.29
N MET A 702 -2.72 12.75 13.90
CA MET A 702 -3.80 13.64 13.51
C MET A 702 -4.78 13.75 14.67
N LYS A 703 -5.48 14.86 14.73
CA LYS A 703 -6.58 15.11 15.66
C LYS A 703 -7.79 15.55 14.86
N VAL A 704 -8.96 15.05 15.22
CA VAL A 704 -10.24 15.50 14.66
C VAL A 704 -11.16 15.90 15.81
N SER A 705 -11.71 17.10 15.75
CA SER A 705 -12.71 17.58 16.71
C SER A 705 -14.09 17.01 16.37
N LEU A 706 -14.85 16.65 17.39
CA LEU A 706 -16.16 16.03 17.27
C LEU A 706 -17.15 16.73 18.20
N GLN A 707 -18.32 17.07 17.67
CA GLN A 707 -19.49 17.47 18.44
C GLN A 707 -20.63 16.53 18.07
N LEU A 708 -21.03 15.68 19.02
CA LEU A 708 -21.93 14.54 18.78
C LEU A 708 -23.34 14.76 19.36
N ASP A 709 -23.59 15.92 19.96
CA ASP A 709 -24.88 16.26 20.57
C ASP A 709 -25.83 16.90 19.54
N GLN A 710 -26.93 16.19 19.23
CA GLN A 710 -27.98 16.51 18.25
C GLN A 710 -27.53 16.47 16.78
N ASP A 711 -26.77 17.47 16.34
CA ASP A 711 -26.23 17.55 14.99
C ASP A 711 -24.75 17.16 15.04
N MET A 712 -24.41 16.06 14.39
CA MET A 712 -23.04 15.56 14.37
C MET A 712 -22.18 16.48 13.50
N GLU A 713 -21.30 17.24 14.14
CA GLU A 713 -20.30 18.06 13.48
C GLU A 713 -18.92 17.41 13.63
N ILE A 714 -18.26 17.19 12.49
CA ILE A 714 -16.93 16.62 12.39
C ILE A 714 -16.02 17.73 11.87
N GLY A 715 -15.01 18.09 12.67
CA GLY A 715 -14.00 19.05 12.26
C GLY A 715 -13.08 18.51 11.17
N GLU A 716 -12.31 19.40 10.55
CA GLU A 716 -11.24 18.99 9.64
C GLU A 716 -10.08 18.34 10.42
N PRO A 717 -9.53 17.20 9.97
CA PRO A 717 -8.39 16.58 10.63
C PRO A 717 -7.14 17.47 10.59
N GLU A 718 -6.62 17.82 11.77
CA GLU A 718 -5.44 18.66 11.94
C GLU A 718 -4.21 17.82 12.33
N LEU A 719 -3.04 18.21 11.83
CA LEU A 719 -1.78 17.61 12.27
C LEU A 719 -1.53 18.05 13.73
N PHE A 720 -1.51 17.08 14.64
CA PHE A 720 -1.25 17.32 16.05
C PHE A 720 0.25 17.33 16.36
N PHE A 721 0.96 16.27 15.96
CA PHE A 721 2.43 16.23 15.97
C PHE A 721 2.96 15.20 14.97
N GLU A 722 4.26 15.26 14.70
CA GLU A 722 4.99 14.29 13.89
C GLU A 722 6.29 13.87 14.59
N GLY A 723 6.70 12.62 14.39
CA GLY A 723 7.99 12.15 14.89
C GLY A 723 8.36 10.73 14.46
N ASP A 724 9.59 10.34 14.76
CA ASP A 724 10.17 9.02 14.48
C ASP A 724 9.68 7.93 15.46
N TYR A 725 8.37 7.87 15.64
CA TYR A 725 7.71 6.90 16.50
C TYR A 725 7.24 5.70 15.68
N VAL A 726 7.47 4.51 16.22
CA VAL A 726 7.25 3.24 15.52
C VAL A 726 5.85 2.70 15.77
N ASN A 727 5.35 1.95 14.79
CA ASN A 727 4.11 1.18 14.91
C ASN A 727 4.42 -0.24 15.44
N VAL A 728 3.47 -0.84 16.18
CA VAL A 728 3.49 -2.25 16.56
C VAL A 728 2.25 -2.95 15.97
N TRP A 729 2.04 -4.22 16.26
CA TRP A 729 0.84 -4.90 15.78
C TRP A 729 -0.32 -4.62 16.75
N GLY A 730 -1.35 -3.92 16.28
CA GLY A 730 -2.42 -3.35 17.11
C GLY A 730 -2.02 -2.02 17.75
N PRO A 731 -2.83 -1.47 18.69
CA PRO A 731 -2.64 -0.12 19.21
C PRO A 731 -1.23 0.14 19.77
N SER A 732 -0.57 1.19 19.27
CA SER A 732 0.83 1.52 19.56
C SER A 732 1.02 2.74 20.48
N HIS A 733 -0.08 3.35 20.94
CA HIS A 733 -0.08 4.49 21.86
C HIS A 733 -1.23 4.44 22.87
N ASP A 734 -1.01 5.07 24.03
CA ASP A 734 -2.01 5.19 25.10
C ASP A 734 -1.85 6.52 25.85
N ILE A 735 -2.90 6.94 26.54
CA ILE A 735 -2.99 8.29 27.14
C ILE A 735 -2.99 8.18 28.67
N PHE A 736 -2.11 8.95 29.32
CA PHE A 736 -2.12 9.10 30.77
C PHE A 736 -3.31 9.93 31.24
N ALA A 737 -3.72 9.76 32.51
CA ALA A 737 -4.83 10.53 33.09
C ALA A 737 -4.63 12.06 33.04
N ASP A 738 -3.39 12.53 32.90
CA ASP A 738 -3.04 13.95 32.76
C ASP A 738 -2.98 14.46 31.30
N GLY A 739 -3.35 13.62 30.33
CA GLY A 739 -3.41 13.95 28.91
C GLY A 739 -2.08 13.84 28.16
N ARG A 740 -1.00 13.38 28.82
CA ARG A 740 0.26 13.05 28.13
C ARG A 740 0.13 11.72 27.38
N ILE A 741 0.88 11.55 26.30
CA ILE A 741 0.79 10.38 25.44
C ILE A 741 2.03 9.51 25.63
N LEU A 742 1.83 8.22 25.85
CA LEU A 742 2.89 7.22 25.80
C LEU A 742 3.06 6.74 24.36
N LEU A 743 4.31 6.72 23.89
CA LEU A 743 4.71 6.38 22.53
C LEU A 743 5.94 5.45 22.55
N LEU A 744 6.17 4.75 21.44
CA LEU A 744 7.38 3.96 21.21
C LEU A 744 8.30 4.70 20.23
N LYS A 745 9.50 5.04 20.70
CA LYS A 745 10.54 5.68 19.86
C LYS A 745 11.58 4.66 19.44
N GLY A 746 11.80 4.52 18.14
CA GLY A 746 12.84 3.65 17.57
C GLY A 746 14.21 4.32 17.51
N GLU A 747 15.23 3.56 17.10
CA GLU A 747 16.50 4.16 16.69
C GLU A 747 16.33 5.02 15.44
N LYS A 748 17.13 6.09 15.35
CA LYS A 748 17.07 7.00 14.20
C LYS A 748 17.43 6.24 12.93
N TRP A 749 16.54 6.30 11.95
CA TRP A 749 16.76 5.67 10.66
C TRP A 749 17.95 6.30 9.92
N GLN A 750 18.88 5.47 9.44
CA GLN A 750 19.94 5.88 8.53
C GLN A 750 19.63 5.34 7.14
N ASN A 751 19.34 6.22 6.20
CA ASN A 751 19.15 5.83 4.80
C ASN A 751 20.45 5.30 4.21
N SER A 752 20.35 4.20 3.47
CA SER A 752 21.43 3.80 2.56
C SER A 752 21.29 4.61 1.27
N ASN A 753 22.35 5.34 0.92
CA ASN A 753 22.47 6.00 -0.37
C ASN A 753 23.30 5.17 -1.37
N GLU A 754 23.64 3.94 -0.98
CA GLU A 754 24.44 3.02 -1.77
C GLU A 754 23.77 1.63 -1.80
N ILE A 755 23.93 0.93 -2.92
CA ILE A 755 23.67 -0.51 -3.04
C ILE A 755 25.02 -1.21 -3.15
N ASP A 756 25.28 -2.17 -2.26
CA ASP A 756 26.46 -3.02 -2.34
C ASP A 756 26.24 -4.13 -3.37
N VAL A 757 27.25 -4.36 -4.22
CA VAL A 757 27.24 -5.38 -5.27
C VAL A 757 28.46 -6.27 -5.12
N ILE A 758 28.25 -7.58 -5.08
CA ILE A 758 29.32 -8.57 -5.09
C ILE A 758 29.17 -9.43 -6.34
N ILE A 759 30.15 -9.35 -7.23
CA ILE A 759 30.28 -10.21 -8.40
C ILE A 759 31.06 -11.45 -8.00
N ASN A 760 30.67 -12.61 -8.53
CA ASN A 760 31.20 -13.92 -8.16
C ASN A 760 31.04 -14.19 -6.65
N ALA A 761 29.85 -13.95 -6.11
CA ALA A 761 29.59 -14.06 -4.68
C ALA A 761 29.84 -15.47 -4.11
N LEU A 762 29.84 -16.48 -4.97
CA LEU A 762 30.04 -17.90 -4.65
C LEU A 762 31.49 -18.34 -4.64
N ASP A 763 32.40 -17.53 -5.18
CA ASP A 763 33.83 -17.76 -5.01
C ASP A 763 34.20 -17.42 -3.57
N VAL A 764 34.10 -18.44 -2.71
CA VAL A 764 34.53 -18.35 -1.31
C VAL A 764 36.05 -18.20 -1.33
N GLU A 765 36.57 -17.03 -0.95
CA GLU A 765 38.00 -16.89 -0.69
C GLU A 765 38.43 -17.91 0.37
N PRO A 766 39.60 -18.58 0.20
CA PRO A 766 40.11 -19.54 1.17
C PRO A 766 40.35 -18.94 2.57
#